data_AF-A0A2W5MW78-F1
#
_entry.id   AF-A0A2W5MW78-F1
#
_cell.length_a   1.000
_cell.length_b   1.000
_cell.length_c   1.000
_cell.angle_alpha   90.00
_cell.angle_beta   90.00
_cell.angle_gamma   90.00
#
_symmetry.space_group_name_H-M   'P 1'
#
loop_
_entity.id
_entity.type
_entity.pdbx_description
1 polymer ?
#
loop_
_entity_poly.entity_id
_entity_poly.type
_entity_poly.pdbx_seq_one_letter_code
_entity_poly.pdbx_strand_id
1 'polypeptide(L)'
;MFDPVTAEIMRTAPALPGLNPADLPQLLTAQYAELVARRMRRVEGADDAAGDGAADGEWPLARIADTYEIVVSVRRDADFRRAAAFVAGTAHQILAQDLAQTDAAGAVGIMDRDRIHPAIAAAVLFLVAEQYADAHEAARFIRPEVAEQDYVCTILAEDIRDLARGNFQSILDRAQRRPEGFFSGGLLEQRGTTALFESLVVGVELFAAEVLGEDMPERAAGRFDGARAAFARVLALSSLEHGSLGDLSQSFQTTYPGPRHLASLLLAACDSIAGAAVTRLQPPDGSDRDYWRSWLRHRANTAPFVWPNHREAIAKGFHESGKSAVLVLPTGAGKTTVSCLKIAAVLASGKSVVFLAPTHALVDQLTDDLQRVFPESLEGSVVSSDFDRLFASGTNFESIEVMTPERCLALLSYSPEAFENVGLLVFDECHLLSPVSNLRRALDGMFCVLAFNSIAPEADFLFLSAMLDNGAAFAEWIEELTGRTCVFADPLWKPSRQARGVILYEGKALEAAKEIARARQREENEKRKVIFYQKRAEGKKAPDKEYEPAKGLLSPAKEVLKFEPFALFGLQHNWLAGAAPSCTLTAISDAPVTLTGKLNLDGSIYLTPNVNKVAAQVAAAAARNGLKGIVFVNRKDTAASTAREISALLGGDPPAQTQD
;
A
#
# COMPACT_ATOMS: atom_id res chain seq x y z
N MET A 1 -3.79 5.62 11.62
CA MET A 1 -3.66 5.11 10.23
C MET A 1 -2.40 5.60 9.53
N PHE A 2 -2.21 6.92 9.47
CA PHE A 2 -1.07 7.58 8.82
C PHE A 2 0.20 7.47 9.67
N ASP A 3 1.36 7.28 9.05
CA ASP A 3 2.67 7.37 9.73
C ASP A 3 2.97 8.82 10.16
N PRO A 4 4.00 9.05 11.00
CA PRO A 4 4.31 10.39 11.50
C PRO A 4 4.57 11.44 10.41
N VAL A 5 5.22 11.06 9.30
CA VAL A 5 5.55 11.97 8.20
C VAL A 5 4.27 12.37 7.46
N THR A 6 3.45 11.38 7.09
CA THR A 6 2.17 11.62 6.42
C THR A 6 1.19 12.40 7.29
N ALA A 7 1.13 12.09 8.60
CA ALA A 7 0.30 12.83 9.53
C ALA A 7 0.74 14.30 9.63
N GLU A 8 2.03 14.59 9.57
CA GLU A 8 2.53 15.96 9.58
C GLU A 8 2.16 16.72 8.31
N ILE A 9 2.28 16.08 7.13
CA ILE A 9 1.81 16.64 5.86
C ILE A 9 0.31 17.02 5.95
N MET A 10 -0.51 16.20 6.60
CA MET A 10 -1.93 16.53 6.76
C MET A 10 -2.14 17.77 7.66
N ARG A 11 -1.31 17.94 8.70
CA ARG A 11 -1.41 19.07 9.63
C ARG A 11 -0.99 20.40 9.01
N THR A 12 -0.20 20.37 7.93
CA THR A 12 0.13 21.59 7.17
C THR A 12 -0.98 22.02 6.23
N ALA A 13 -2.06 21.24 6.08
CA ALA A 13 -3.20 21.63 5.26
C ALA A 13 -3.81 22.97 5.75
N PRO A 14 -4.30 23.84 4.85
CA PRO A 14 -4.84 25.14 5.26
C PRO A 14 -6.01 25.00 6.25
N ALA A 15 -5.94 25.72 7.37
CA ALA A 15 -7.02 25.73 8.35
C ALA A 15 -8.32 26.31 7.76
N LEU A 16 -9.45 25.72 8.12
CA LEU A 16 -10.77 26.14 7.69
C LEU A 16 -11.65 26.48 8.91
N PRO A 17 -12.65 27.37 8.79
CA PRO A 17 -13.55 27.68 9.89
C PRO A 17 -14.22 26.42 10.44
N GLY A 18 -14.01 26.12 11.73
CA GLY A 18 -14.57 24.92 12.38
C GLY A 18 -13.84 23.61 12.07
N LEU A 19 -12.73 23.63 11.33
CA LEU A 19 -11.92 22.44 11.06
C LEU A 19 -10.43 22.72 11.29
N ASN A 20 -9.91 22.16 12.38
CA ASN A 20 -8.49 22.27 12.73
C ASN A 20 -7.67 21.20 11.99
N PRO A 21 -6.63 21.57 11.22
CA PRO A 21 -5.75 20.61 10.55
C PRO A 21 -5.10 19.58 11.47
N ALA A 22 -4.91 19.92 12.76
CA ALA A 22 -4.37 19.01 13.78
C ALA A 22 -5.21 17.73 13.98
N ASP A 23 -6.51 17.81 13.69
CA ASP A 23 -7.48 16.73 13.91
C ASP A 23 -7.74 15.87 12.66
N LEU A 24 -7.28 16.32 11.48
CA LEU A 24 -7.51 15.64 10.20
C LEU A 24 -7.03 14.17 10.18
N PRO A 25 -5.82 13.83 10.70
CA PRO A 25 -5.37 12.44 10.70
C PRO A 25 -6.32 11.51 11.47
N GLN A 26 -6.81 11.97 12.62
CA GLN A 26 -7.71 11.22 13.48
C GLN A 26 -9.11 11.12 12.87
N LEU A 27 -9.63 12.23 12.35
CA LEU A 27 -10.93 12.30 11.71
C LEU A 27 -11.01 11.34 10.51
N LEU A 28 -10.03 11.41 9.59
CA LEU A 28 -10.02 10.54 8.42
C LEU A 28 -9.75 9.07 8.79
N THR A 29 -8.96 8.80 9.84
CA THR A 29 -8.80 7.44 10.36
C THR A 29 -10.13 6.89 10.92
N ALA A 30 -10.91 7.72 11.62
CA ALA A 30 -12.21 7.32 12.17
C ALA A 30 -13.22 7.02 11.06
N GLN A 31 -13.29 7.87 10.03
CA GLN A 31 -14.15 7.66 8.86
C GLN A 31 -13.78 6.39 8.09
N TYR A 32 -12.47 6.13 7.92
CA TYR A 32 -11.99 4.88 7.32
C TYR A 32 -12.34 3.65 8.16
N ALA A 33 -12.18 3.72 9.48
CA ALA A 33 -12.52 2.63 10.40
C ALA A 33 -14.03 2.30 10.32
N GLU A 34 -14.90 3.31 10.27
CA GLU A 34 -16.34 3.11 10.10
C GLU A 34 -16.68 2.47 8.75
N LEU A 35 -16.07 2.95 7.65
CA LEU A 35 -16.24 2.32 6.33
C LEU A 35 -15.84 0.84 6.35
N VAL A 36 -14.69 0.49 6.93
CA VAL A 36 -14.23 -0.90 7.04
C VAL A 36 -15.20 -1.73 7.89
N ALA A 37 -15.70 -1.17 8.98
CA ALA A 37 -16.66 -1.83 9.85
C ALA A 37 -17.99 -2.12 9.13
N ARG A 38 -18.52 -1.17 8.34
CA ARG A 38 -19.70 -1.38 7.49
C ARG A 38 -19.45 -2.46 6.44
N ARG A 39 -18.29 -2.43 5.77
CA ARG A 39 -17.91 -3.45 4.77
C ARG A 39 -17.81 -4.85 5.35
N MET A 40 -17.38 -4.98 6.61
CA MET A 40 -17.31 -6.26 7.31
C MET A 40 -18.69 -6.81 7.69
N ARG A 41 -19.65 -5.92 8.00
CA ARG A 41 -21.00 -6.28 8.47
C ARG A 41 -21.95 -6.75 7.36
N ARG A 42 -21.82 -6.21 6.15
CA ARG A 42 -22.78 -6.42 5.05
C ARG A 42 -23.15 -7.91 4.86
N VAL A 43 -24.45 -8.17 4.74
CA VAL A 43 -25.04 -9.42 4.26
C VAL A 43 -25.74 -9.09 2.94
N GLU A 44 -25.66 -9.97 1.94
CA GLU A 44 -26.35 -9.79 0.65
C GLU A 44 -27.83 -9.39 0.85
N GLY A 45 -28.23 -8.23 0.31
CA GLY A 45 -29.63 -7.77 0.31
C GLY A 45 -30.05 -6.82 1.43
N ALA A 46 -29.16 -6.39 2.32
CA ALA A 46 -29.46 -5.29 3.26
C ALA A 46 -29.16 -3.92 2.60
N ASP A 47 -30.22 -3.20 2.23
CA ASP A 47 -30.17 -1.76 1.93
C ASP A 47 -30.02 -0.99 3.25
N ASP A 48 -28.84 -1.05 3.85
CA ASP A 48 -28.45 -0.01 4.79
C ASP A 48 -28.12 1.22 3.95
N ALA A 49 -29.16 2.02 3.67
CA ALA A 49 -28.99 3.36 3.16
C ALA A 49 -27.95 4.06 4.02
N ALA A 50 -27.02 4.77 3.37
CA ALA A 50 -26.08 5.66 4.03
C ALA A 50 -26.86 6.68 4.87
N GLY A 51 -27.15 6.34 6.13
CA GLY A 51 -27.23 7.36 7.15
C GLY A 51 -25.85 7.97 7.14
N ASP A 52 -25.76 9.26 6.80
CA ASP A 52 -24.59 10.06 7.09
C ASP A 52 -24.20 9.74 8.54
N GLY A 53 -23.23 8.84 8.70
CA GLY A 53 -22.49 8.63 9.93
C GLY A 53 -21.60 9.84 10.16
N ALA A 54 -22.18 11.04 10.03
CA ALA A 54 -21.67 12.23 10.65
C ALA A 54 -21.72 11.91 12.14
N ALA A 55 -20.57 11.54 12.70
CA ALA A 55 -20.29 11.90 14.07
C ALA A 55 -20.71 13.36 14.21
N ASP A 56 -21.68 13.66 15.08
CA ASP A 56 -22.26 14.98 15.34
C ASP A 56 -21.23 16.12 15.18
N GLY A 57 -21.10 16.68 13.97
CA GLY A 57 -19.95 17.50 13.61
C GLY A 57 -20.18 18.34 12.36
N GLU A 58 -19.63 19.56 12.38
CA GLU A 58 -19.84 20.61 11.36
C GLU A 58 -19.25 20.27 9.96
N TRP A 59 -18.49 19.18 9.82
CA TRP A 59 -17.72 18.83 8.62
C TRP A 59 -17.94 17.38 8.14
N PRO A 60 -19.00 17.12 7.32
CA PRO A 60 -19.17 15.85 6.62
C PRO A 60 -18.00 15.54 5.67
N LEU A 61 -17.78 14.25 5.38
CA LEU A 61 -16.67 13.81 4.54
C LEU A 61 -16.69 14.43 3.13
N ALA A 62 -17.87 14.52 2.50
CA ALA A 62 -18.03 15.18 1.20
C ALA A 62 -17.62 16.66 1.24
N ARG A 63 -18.00 17.38 2.31
CA ARG A 63 -17.61 18.78 2.51
C ARG A 63 -16.10 18.93 2.65
N ILE A 64 -15.44 18.02 3.37
CA ILE A 64 -13.97 18.00 3.49
C ILE A 64 -13.33 17.78 2.12
N ALA A 65 -13.84 16.80 1.35
CA ALA A 65 -13.35 16.46 0.02
C ALA A 65 -13.40 17.69 -0.91
N ASP A 66 -14.60 18.24 -1.11
CA ASP A 66 -14.84 19.37 -2.03
C ASP A 66 -14.04 20.62 -1.62
N THR A 67 -13.98 20.92 -0.32
CA THR A 67 -13.34 22.15 0.15
C THR A 67 -11.81 22.10 -0.05
N TYR A 68 -11.16 21.00 0.33
CA TYR A 68 -9.72 20.87 0.12
C TYR A 68 -9.36 20.67 -1.35
N GLU A 69 -10.25 20.09 -2.16
CA GLU A 69 -10.08 20.02 -3.60
C GLU A 69 -10.09 21.42 -4.25
N ILE A 70 -11.02 22.30 -3.84
CA ILE A 70 -11.02 23.72 -4.27
C ILE A 70 -9.70 24.40 -3.89
N VAL A 71 -9.18 24.13 -2.69
CA VAL A 71 -7.88 24.65 -2.24
C VAL A 71 -6.76 24.22 -3.18
N VAL A 72 -6.75 22.96 -3.66
CA VAL A 72 -5.77 22.46 -4.63
C VAL A 72 -5.82 23.24 -5.93
N SER A 73 -7.02 23.52 -6.44
CA SER A 73 -7.22 24.28 -7.69
C SER A 73 -6.85 25.77 -7.58
N VAL A 74 -7.03 26.39 -6.41
CA VAL A 74 -6.85 27.85 -6.24
C VAL A 74 -5.46 28.23 -5.73
N ARG A 75 -4.85 27.43 -4.85
CA ARG A 75 -3.56 27.78 -4.23
C ARG A 75 -2.39 27.47 -5.17
N ARG A 76 -1.37 28.33 -5.13
CA ARG A 76 -0.11 28.18 -5.88
C ARG A 76 1.06 27.62 -5.07
N ASP A 77 0.98 27.67 -3.74
CA ASP A 77 2.00 27.12 -2.86
C ASP A 77 2.01 25.59 -2.93
N ALA A 78 3.18 25.01 -3.19
CA ALA A 78 3.32 23.58 -3.45
C ALA A 78 3.05 22.73 -2.21
N ASP A 79 3.50 23.16 -1.03
CA ASP A 79 3.38 22.38 0.20
C ASP A 79 1.94 22.36 0.69
N PHE A 80 1.26 23.53 0.72
CA PHE A 80 -0.16 23.61 1.05
C PHE A 80 -1.02 22.83 0.06
N ARG A 81 -0.67 22.87 -1.24
CA ARG A 81 -1.37 22.14 -2.28
C ARG A 81 -1.23 20.63 -2.10
N ARG A 82 -0.03 20.13 -1.80
CA ARG A 82 0.21 18.70 -1.56
C ARG A 82 -0.57 18.19 -0.35
N ALA A 83 -0.56 18.95 0.75
CA ALA A 83 -1.33 18.62 1.95
C ALA A 83 -2.84 18.59 1.68
N ALA A 84 -3.37 19.63 1.04
CA ALA A 84 -4.79 19.70 0.66
C ALA A 84 -5.17 18.56 -0.30
N ALA A 85 -4.33 18.25 -1.28
CA ALA A 85 -4.56 17.16 -2.22
C ALA A 85 -4.58 15.80 -1.53
N PHE A 86 -3.71 15.58 -0.54
CA PHE A 86 -3.73 14.35 0.25
C PHE A 86 -5.03 14.18 1.05
N VAL A 87 -5.49 15.25 1.70
CA VAL A 87 -6.72 15.26 2.50
C VAL A 87 -7.93 15.03 1.61
N ALA A 88 -8.06 15.81 0.53
CA ALA A 88 -9.14 15.67 -0.44
C ALA A 88 -9.12 14.29 -1.12
N GLY A 89 -7.95 13.82 -1.56
CA GLY A 89 -7.78 12.52 -2.18
C GLY A 89 -8.20 11.38 -1.26
N THR A 90 -7.85 11.46 0.03
CA THR A 90 -8.29 10.47 1.03
C THR A 90 -9.79 10.51 1.25
N ALA A 91 -10.39 11.70 1.34
CA ALA A 91 -11.84 11.82 1.49
C ALA A 91 -12.59 11.28 0.26
N HIS A 92 -12.17 11.65 -0.96
CA HIS A 92 -12.74 11.11 -2.21
C HIS A 92 -12.51 9.60 -2.35
N GLN A 93 -11.38 9.06 -1.88
CA GLN A 93 -11.14 7.62 -1.88
C GLN A 93 -12.14 6.88 -0.99
N ILE A 94 -12.41 7.38 0.22
CA ILE A 94 -13.42 6.81 1.12
C ILE A 94 -14.81 6.90 0.48
N LEU A 95 -15.17 8.05 -0.12
CA LEU A 95 -16.45 8.23 -0.84
C LEU A 95 -16.58 7.27 -2.04
N ALA A 96 -15.51 7.10 -2.83
CA ALA A 96 -15.50 6.18 -3.97
C ALA A 96 -15.66 4.72 -3.52
N GLN A 97 -15.07 4.35 -2.38
CA GLN A 97 -15.22 3.02 -1.80
C GLN A 97 -16.63 2.77 -1.28
N ASP A 98 -17.27 3.77 -0.69
CA ASP A 98 -18.65 3.71 -0.22
C ASP A 98 -19.61 3.62 -1.42
N LEU A 99 -19.44 4.48 -2.43
CA LEU A 99 -20.25 4.47 -3.65
C LEU A 99 -20.13 3.16 -4.42
N ALA A 100 -18.93 2.57 -4.53
CA ALA A 100 -18.74 1.28 -5.18
C ALA A 100 -19.53 0.13 -4.51
N GLN A 101 -19.96 0.31 -3.27
CA GLN A 101 -20.80 -0.65 -2.54
C GLN A 101 -22.29 -0.43 -2.78
N THR A 102 -22.74 0.82 -2.82
CA THR A 102 -24.16 1.17 -3.01
C THR A 102 -24.55 1.11 -4.49
N ASP A 103 -23.63 1.43 -5.40
CA ASP A 103 -23.81 1.40 -6.84
C ASP A 103 -23.10 0.18 -7.47
N ALA A 104 -23.63 -1.01 -7.14
CA ALA A 104 -23.15 -2.25 -7.76
C ALA A 104 -23.47 -2.32 -9.26
N ALA A 105 -24.57 -1.69 -9.69
CA ALA A 105 -25.02 -1.66 -11.08
C ALA A 105 -24.21 -0.70 -11.96
N GLY A 106 -23.45 0.23 -11.36
CA GLY A 106 -22.67 1.23 -12.10
C GLY A 106 -23.56 2.28 -12.75
N ALA A 107 -24.63 2.71 -12.09
CA ALA A 107 -25.52 3.75 -12.58
C ALA A 107 -24.87 5.14 -12.58
N VAL A 108 -23.83 5.37 -11.76
CA VAL A 108 -23.09 6.65 -11.74
C VAL A 108 -21.99 6.63 -12.78
N GLY A 109 -22.14 7.46 -13.83
CA GLY A 109 -21.14 7.66 -14.86
C GLY A 109 -19.80 8.17 -14.33
N ILE A 110 -18.69 7.83 -15.01
CA ILE A 110 -17.33 8.16 -14.54
C ILE A 110 -17.00 9.65 -14.65
N MET A 111 -17.59 10.32 -15.64
CA MET A 111 -17.51 11.76 -15.85
C MET A 111 -18.54 12.19 -16.90
N ASP A 112 -19.00 13.44 -16.78
CA ASP A 112 -19.91 14.07 -17.72
C ASP A 112 -19.55 15.57 -17.83
N ARG A 113 -20.42 16.37 -18.47
CA ARG A 113 -20.20 17.82 -18.61
C ARG A 113 -20.04 18.53 -17.26
N ASP A 114 -20.74 18.08 -16.23
CA ASP A 114 -20.95 18.82 -14.99
C ASP A 114 -20.13 18.27 -13.81
N ARG A 115 -19.67 17.01 -13.87
CA ARG A 115 -18.94 16.37 -12.76
C ARG A 115 -17.93 15.32 -13.21
N ILE A 116 -17.02 14.99 -12.29
CA ILE A 116 -16.19 13.78 -12.35
C ILE A 116 -16.49 12.88 -11.16
N HIS A 117 -16.31 11.58 -11.34
CA HIS A 117 -16.51 10.60 -10.29
C HIS A 117 -15.44 10.71 -9.18
N PRO A 118 -15.78 10.50 -7.90
CA PRO A 118 -14.83 10.60 -6.78
C PRO A 118 -13.57 9.72 -6.95
N ALA A 119 -13.68 8.57 -7.62
CA ALA A 119 -12.52 7.72 -7.92
C ALA A 119 -11.49 8.40 -8.84
N ILE A 120 -11.95 9.18 -9.83
CA ILE A 120 -11.07 9.96 -10.73
C ILE A 120 -10.39 11.06 -9.92
N ALA A 121 -11.17 11.84 -9.16
CA ALA A 121 -10.67 12.90 -8.29
C ALA A 121 -9.60 12.37 -7.32
N ALA A 122 -9.91 11.29 -6.58
CA ALA A 122 -8.99 10.67 -5.63
C ALA A 122 -7.66 10.26 -6.28
N ALA A 123 -7.72 9.59 -7.43
CA ALA A 123 -6.53 9.13 -8.14
C ALA A 123 -5.62 10.29 -8.57
N VAL A 124 -6.19 11.35 -9.16
CA VAL A 124 -5.41 12.51 -9.61
C VAL A 124 -4.93 13.35 -8.42
N LEU A 125 -5.73 13.52 -7.37
CA LEU A 125 -5.33 14.24 -6.15
C LEU A 125 -4.16 13.55 -5.43
N PHE A 126 -4.12 12.22 -5.39
CA PHE A 126 -2.95 11.52 -4.84
C PHE A 126 -1.70 11.69 -5.70
N LEU A 127 -1.83 11.81 -7.02
CA LEU A 127 -0.71 12.19 -7.88
C LEU A 127 -0.21 13.62 -7.57
N VAL A 128 -1.13 14.58 -7.37
CA VAL A 128 -0.77 15.95 -6.94
C VAL A 128 -0.04 15.94 -5.59
N ALA A 129 -0.46 15.08 -4.66
CA ALA A 129 0.15 14.91 -3.34
C ALA A 129 1.48 14.10 -3.38
N GLU A 130 1.87 13.59 -4.54
CA GLU A 130 3.01 12.68 -4.74
C GLU A 130 2.91 11.39 -3.92
N GLN A 131 1.69 10.90 -3.72
CA GLN A 131 1.40 9.64 -3.05
C GLN A 131 1.01 8.56 -4.06
N TYR A 132 2.00 8.11 -4.84
CA TYR A 132 1.76 7.22 -5.99
C TYR A 132 1.14 5.87 -5.61
N ALA A 133 1.46 5.33 -4.42
CA ALA A 133 0.85 4.10 -3.94
C ALA A 133 -0.66 4.27 -3.65
N ASP A 134 -1.04 5.42 -3.11
CA ASP A 134 -2.45 5.76 -2.85
C ASP A 134 -3.19 6.05 -4.16
N ALA A 135 -2.53 6.70 -5.13
CA ALA A 135 -3.07 6.87 -6.48
C ALA A 135 -3.33 5.51 -7.15
N HIS A 136 -2.38 4.58 -7.05
CA HIS A 136 -2.52 3.22 -7.57
C HIS A 136 -3.70 2.47 -6.92
N GLU A 137 -3.88 2.60 -5.61
CA GLU A 137 -5.02 2.01 -4.90
C GLU A 137 -6.35 2.65 -5.32
N ALA A 138 -6.42 3.99 -5.37
CA ALA A 138 -7.60 4.73 -5.78
C ALA A 138 -8.04 4.36 -7.21
N ALA A 139 -7.09 4.11 -8.11
CA ALA A 139 -7.34 3.72 -9.49
C ALA A 139 -8.14 2.41 -9.61
N ARG A 140 -8.15 1.55 -8.57
CA ARG A 140 -8.97 0.32 -8.54
C ARG A 140 -10.48 0.61 -8.57
N PHE A 141 -10.90 1.78 -8.13
CA PHE A 141 -12.31 2.20 -8.11
C PHE A 141 -12.73 2.96 -9.37
N ILE A 142 -11.81 3.18 -10.32
CA ILE A 142 -12.14 3.74 -11.63
C ILE A 142 -12.70 2.60 -12.50
N ARG A 143 -14.00 2.69 -12.83
CA ARG A 143 -14.71 1.78 -13.75
C ARG A 143 -14.91 2.51 -15.09
N PRO A 144 -14.08 2.25 -16.12
CA PRO A 144 -14.15 3.01 -17.38
C PRO A 144 -15.35 2.63 -18.25
N GLU A 145 -15.83 1.40 -18.11
CA GLU A 145 -16.96 0.85 -18.85
C GLU A 145 -18.23 1.00 -17.99
N VAL A 146 -19.05 1.99 -18.34
CA VAL A 146 -20.37 2.22 -17.77
C VAL A 146 -21.36 2.26 -18.93
N ALA A 147 -22.57 1.71 -18.72
CA ALA A 147 -23.62 1.73 -19.75
C ALA A 147 -23.92 3.18 -20.17
N GLU A 148 -24.11 3.41 -21.47
CA GLU A 148 -24.47 4.72 -22.06
C GLU A 148 -23.39 5.84 -21.97
N GLN A 149 -22.16 5.51 -21.58
CA GLN A 149 -21.06 6.48 -21.52
C GLN A 149 -20.45 6.77 -22.90
N ASP A 150 -20.17 8.05 -23.18
CA ASP A 150 -19.43 8.46 -24.38
C ASP A 150 -18.03 7.82 -24.41
N TYR A 151 -17.64 7.28 -25.56
CA TYR A 151 -16.40 6.52 -25.72
C TYR A 151 -15.12 7.31 -25.36
N VAL A 152 -15.13 8.64 -25.55
CA VAL A 152 -14.02 9.52 -25.13
C VAL A 152 -13.80 9.48 -23.62
N CYS A 153 -14.88 9.41 -22.82
CA CYS A 153 -14.81 9.33 -21.37
C CYS A 153 -14.26 7.96 -20.93
N THR A 154 -14.56 6.90 -21.69
CA THR A 154 -13.99 5.56 -21.44
C THR A 154 -12.49 5.59 -21.64
N ILE A 155 -12.00 6.08 -22.78
CA ILE A 155 -10.56 6.20 -23.04
C ILE A 155 -9.88 7.07 -21.97
N LEU A 156 -10.44 8.24 -21.66
CA LEU A 156 -9.88 9.13 -20.65
C LEU A 156 -9.85 8.49 -19.25
N ALA A 157 -10.89 7.76 -18.86
CA ALA A 157 -10.91 7.04 -17.59
C ALA A 157 -9.87 5.91 -17.54
N GLU A 158 -9.67 5.19 -18.65
CA GLU A 158 -8.62 4.18 -18.74
C GLU A 158 -7.23 4.80 -18.66
N ASP A 159 -6.99 5.91 -19.34
CA ASP A 159 -5.72 6.62 -19.32
C ASP A 159 -5.41 7.21 -17.94
N ILE A 160 -6.41 7.78 -17.25
CA ILE A 160 -6.23 8.26 -15.86
C ILE A 160 -5.96 7.08 -14.91
N ARG A 161 -6.63 5.93 -15.11
CA ARG A 161 -6.39 4.73 -14.32
C ARG A 161 -4.97 4.22 -14.50
N ASP A 162 -4.49 4.17 -15.73
CA ASP A 162 -3.12 3.72 -16.03
C ASP A 162 -2.08 4.76 -15.57
N LEU A 163 -2.38 6.05 -15.70
CA LEU A 163 -1.57 7.15 -15.17
C LEU A 163 -1.37 7.02 -13.66
N ALA A 164 -2.47 6.84 -12.92
CA ALA A 164 -2.44 6.66 -11.47
C ALA A 164 -1.75 5.37 -11.03
N ARG A 165 -1.74 4.34 -11.87
CA ARG A 165 -1.01 3.09 -11.63
C ARG A 165 0.47 3.15 -12.01
N GLY A 166 0.91 4.19 -12.73
CA GLY A 166 2.24 4.29 -13.30
C GLY A 166 2.45 3.45 -14.57
N ASN A 167 1.37 2.97 -15.20
CA ASN A 167 1.40 2.15 -16.41
C ASN A 167 1.47 3.01 -17.68
N PHE A 168 2.48 3.88 -17.77
CA PHE A 168 2.61 4.86 -18.85
C PHE A 168 2.68 4.23 -20.23
N GLN A 169 3.33 3.07 -20.37
CA GLN A 169 3.40 2.35 -21.65
C GLN A 169 2.01 1.96 -22.16
N SER A 170 1.11 1.54 -21.27
CA SER A 170 -0.27 1.18 -21.64
C SER A 170 -1.05 2.36 -22.21
N ILE A 171 -0.76 3.59 -21.75
CA ILE A 171 -1.33 4.83 -22.31
C ILE A 171 -0.83 5.04 -23.73
N LEU A 172 0.48 4.90 -23.97
CA LEU A 172 1.07 5.07 -25.31
C LEU A 172 0.57 3.99 -26.30
N ASP A 173 0.47 2.74 -25.85
CA ASP A 173 -0.08 1.64 -26.66
C ASP A 173 -1.56 1.87 -27.01
N ARG A 174 -2.32 2.52 -26.11
CA ARG A 174 -3.71 2.91 -26.35
C ARG A 174 -3.81 4.07 -27.33
N ALA A 175 -2.94 5.07 -27.20
CA ALA A 175 -2.85 6.22 -28.10
C ALA A 175 -2.66 5.79 -29.57
N GLN A 176 -1.84 4.74 -29.79
CA GLN A 176 -1.60 4.15 -31.11
C GLN A 176 -2.80 3.37 -31.67
N ARG A 177 -3.81 3.02 -30.87
CA ARG A 177 -4.96 2.22 -31.32
C ARG A 177 -6.31 2.96 -31.29
N ARG A 178 -6.45 4.05 -30.52
CA ARG A 178 -7.70 4.82 -30.44
C ARG A 178 -8.10 5.50 -31.76
N PRO A 179 -9.35 5.89 -32.01
CA PRO A 179 -9.72 6.67 -33.19
C PRO A 179 -8.92 7.98 -33.32
N GLU A 180 -8.77 8.49 -34.56
CA GLU A 180 -8.11 9.78 -34.84
C GLU A 180 -8.82 10.96 -34.16
N GLY A 181 -10.15 10.92 -34.10
CA GLY A 181 -10.98 11.87 -33.38
C GLY A 181 -12.23 11.21 -32.81
N PHE A 182 -12.82 11.83 -31.81
CA PHE A 182 -14.04 11.32 -31.16
C PHE A 182 -15.26 12.02 -31.74
N PHE A 183 -16.17 11.24 -32.34
CA PHE A 183 -17.42 11.75 -32.88
C PHE A 183 -18.57 11.44 -31.93
N SER A 184 -19.08 12.46 -31.22
CA SER A 184 -20.39 12.35 -30.56
C SER A 184 -21.48 12.87 -31.49
N GLY A 185 -22.42 12.01 -31.86
CA GLY A 185 -23.69 12.44 -32.46
C GLY A 185 -24.55 13.10 -31.39
N GLY A 186 -25.08 14.31 -31.63
CA GLY A 186 -25.87 15.01 -30.62
C GLY A 186 -25.85 16.54 -30.76
N LEU A 187 -26.29 17.21 -29.70
CA LEU A 187 -26.33 18.67 -29.58
C LEU A 187 -24.91 19.27 -29.51
N LEU A 188 -24.79 20.57 -29.81
CA LEU A 188 -23.51 21.28 -29.82
C LEU A 188 -22.78 21.22 -28.46
N GLU A 189 -23.55 21.18 -27.37
CA GLU A 189 -23.04 21.00 -26.00
C GLU A 189 -22.30 19.66 -25.83
N GLN A 190 -22.91 18.55 -26.27
CA GLN A 190 -22.28 17.22 -26.18
C GLN A 190 -21.01 17.17 -27.03
N ARG A 191 -21.05 17.74 -28.25
CA ARG A 191 -19.86 17.86 -29.10
C ARG A 191 -18.75 18.70 -28.45
N GLY A 192 -19.12 19.78 -27.76
CA GLY A 192 -18.20 20.60 -26.97
C GLY A 192 -17.56 19.82 -25.83
N THR A 193 -18.35 19.12 -25.04
CA THR A 193 -17.87 18.25 -23.95
C THR A 193 -16.90 17.18 -24.47
N THR A 194 -17.24 16.50 -25.56
CA THR A 194 -16.37 15.49 -26.20
C THR A 194 -15.05 16.07 -26.67
N ALA A 195 -15.05 17.24 -27.30
CA ALA A 195 -13.82 17.90 -27.76
C ALA A 195 -12.91 18.35 -26.60
N LEU A 196 -13.51 18.78 -25.48
CA LEU A 196 -12.76 19.12 -24.28
C LEU A 196 -12.13 17.87 -23.66
N PHE A 197 -12.86 16.75 -23.55
CA PHE A 197 -12.31 15.49 -23.05
C PHE A 197 -11.26 14.88 -23.98
N GLU A 198 -11.44 14.97 -25.30
CA GLU A 198 -10.44 14.55 -26.27
C GLU A 198 -9.13 15.33 -26.09
N SER A 199 -9.21 16.63 -25.80
CA SER A 199 -8.02 17.44 -25.51
C SER A 199 -7.32 16.98 -24.22
N LEU A 200 -8.07 16.49 -23.23
CA LEU A 200 -7.49 15.89 -22.01
C LEU A 200 -6.83 14.54 -22.30
N VAL A 201 -7.44 13.68 -23.13
CA VAL A 201 -6.81 12.41 -23.58
C VAL A 201 -5.44 12.69 -24.21
N VAL A 202 -5.39 13.60 -25.19
CA VAL A 202 -4.12 13.99 -25.82
C VAL A 202 -3.13 14.54 -24.79
N GLY A 203 -3.60 15.36 -23.84
CA GLY A 203 -2.74 15.86 -22.76
C GLY A 203 -2.12 14.74 -21.91
N VAL A 204 -2.88 13.70 -21.57
CA VAL A 204 -2.38 12.54 -20.80
C VAL A 204 -1.42 11.70 -21.64
N GLU A 205 -1.68 11.51 -22.93
CA GLU A 205 -0.77 10.82 -23.86
C GLU A 205 0.59 11.53 -23.99
N LEU A 206 0.58 12.85 -24.20
CA LEU A 206 1.79 13.67 -24.26
C LEU A 206 2.56 13.60 -22.93
N PHE A 207 1.83 13.56 -21.80
CA PHE A 207 2.44 13.46 -20.49
C PHE A 207 3.13 12.11 -20.27
N ALA A 208 2.50 11.02 -20.71
CA ALA A 208 3.08 9.69 -20.61
C ALA A 208 4.40 9.57 -21.40
N ALA A 209 4.44 10.12 -22.61
CA ALA A 209 5.66 10.16 -23.43
C ALA A 209 6.77 10.98 -22.75
N GLU A 210 6.42 12.14 -22.17
CA GLU A 210 7.37 12.98 -21.42
C GLU A 210 7.96 12.27 -20.20
N VAL A 211 7.16 11.52 -19.44
CA VAL A 211 7.62 10.78 -18.26
C VAL A 211 8.53 9.62 -18.65
N LEU A 212 8.21 8.88 -19.71
CA LEU A 212 9.03 7.75 -20.20
C LEU A 212 10.26 8.20 -21.00
N GLY A 213 10.29 9.45 -21.47
CA GLY A 213 11.35 9.94 -22.36
C GLY A 213 11.32 9.27 -23.74
N GLU A 214 10.11 8.98 -24.20
CA GLU A 214 9.75 8.32 -25.47
C GLU A 214 9.24 9.35 -26.50
N ASP A 215 9.19 8.94 -27.76
CA ASP A 215 8.63 9.78 -28.83
C ASP A 215 7.11 9.95 -28.68
N MET A 216 6.61 11.11 -29.12
CA MET A 216 5.19 11.43 -29.05
C MET A 216 4.36 10.52 -29.96
N PRO A 217 3.21 9.98 -29.49
CA PRO A 217 2.31 9.21 -30.35
C PRO A 217 1.82 10.02 -31.55
N GLU A 218 1.76 9.41 -32.73
CA GLU A 218 1.36 10.09 -33.98
C GLU A 218 0.01 10.83 -33.85
N ARG A 219 -0.97 10.23 -33.16
CA ARG A 219 -2.31 10.80 -32.96
C ARG A 219 -2.37 11.96 -31.95
N ALA A 220 -1.29 12.17 -31.19
CA ALA A 220 -1.12 13.26 -30.25
C ALA A 220 -0.14 14.34 -30.79
N ALA A 221 0.80 13.91 -31.64
CA ALA A 221 1.86 14.74 -32.19
C ALA A 221 1.31 15.98 -32.91
N GLY A 222 1.89 17.15 -32.62
CA GLY A 222 1.54 18.43 -33.26
C GLY A 222 0.20 19.04 -32.85
N ARG A 223 -0.60 18.39 -31.97
CA ARG A 223 -1.86 18.96 -31.48
C ARG A 223 -1.65 20.04 -30.42
N PHE A 224 -0.66 19.85 -29.56
CA PHE A 224 -0.25 20.76 -28.51
C PHE A 224 1.26 20.71 -28.32
N ASP A 225 1.85 21.78 -27.80
CA ASP A 225 3.30 21.84 -27.49
C ASP A 225 3.71 20.91 -26.34
N GLY A 226 2.76 20.39 -25.58
CA GLY A 226 2.96 19.45 -24.48
C GLY A 226 1.70 19.26 -23.64
N ALA A 227 1.77 18.36 -22.66
CA ALA A 227 0.64 18.02 -21.78
C ALA A 227 0.05 19.26 -21.08
N ARG A 228 0.92 20.11 -20.54
CA ARG A 228 0.54 21.35 -19.85
C ARG A 228 -0.29 22.28 -20.73
N ALA A 229 0.09 22.42 -22.01
CA ALA A 229 -0.61 23.27 -22.96
C ALA A 229 -2.01 22.73 -23.27
N ALA A 230 -2.16 21.41 -23.39
CA ALA A 230 -3.46 20.76 -23.57
C ALA A 230 -4.41 21.03 -22.39
N PHE A 231 -3.96 20.82 -21.16
CA PHE A 231 -4.77 21.06 -19.96
C PHE A 231 -5.11 22.54 -19.76
N ALA A 232 -4.15 23.44 -19.98
CA ALA A 232 -4.39 24.88 -19.94
C ALA A 232 -5.42 25.33 -21.00
N ARG A 233 -5.39 24.73 -22.19
CA ARG A 233 -6.37 25.01 -23.25
C ARG A 233 -7.78 24.61 -22.83
N VAL A 234 -7.97 23.45 -22.22
CA VAL A 234 -9.27 23.02 -21.70
C VAL A 234 -9.76 23.98 -20.61
N LEU A 235 -8.90 24.35 -19.66
CA LEU A 235 -9.25 25.34 -18.64
C LEU A 235 -9.74 26.67 -19.22
N ALA A 236 -9.10 27.15 -20.28
CA ALA A 236 -9.46 28.40 -20.95
C ALA A 236 -10.80 28.31 -21.71
N LEU A 237 -11.12 27.15 -22.28
CA LEU A 237 -12.32 26.98 -23.11
C LEU A 237 -13.56 26.51 -22.33
N SER A 238 -13.38 25.90 -21.16
CA SER A 238 -14.48 25.35 -20.36
C SER A 238 -15.31 26.40 -19.60
N SER A 239 -14.98 27.69 -19.72
CA SER A 239 -15.78 28.78 -19.16
C SER A 239 -15.69 30.00 -20.07
N LEU A 240 -16.83 30.43 -20.62
CA LEU A 240 -16.91 31.57 -21.51
C LEU A 240 -18.04 32.50 -21.08
N GLU A 241 -17.70 33.75 -20.80
CA GLU A 241 -18.68 34.82 -20.64
C GLU A 241 -19.08 35.34 -22.01
N HIS A 242 -20.34 35.12 -22.36
CA HIS A 242 -21.01 35.78 -23.45
C HIS A 242 -21.52 37.11 -22.90
N GLY A 243 -21.09 38.23 -23.48
CA GLY A 243 -21.57 39.56 -23.08
C GLY A 243 -23.11 39.68 -23.12
N SER A 244 -23.63 40.88 -22.86
CA SER A 244 -25.08 41.11 -22.86
C SER A 244 -25.71 40.74 -24.22
N LEU A 245 -26.78 39.94 -24.16
CA LEU A 245 -27.61 39.55 -25.30
C LEU A 245 -28.76 40.56 -25.45
N GLY A 246 -28.57 41.60 -26.25
CA GLY A 246 -29.58 42.63 -26.51
C GLY A 246 -29.84 43.52 -25.30
N ASP A 247 -31.11 43.79 -24.98
CA ASP A 247 -31.53 44.63 -23.83
C ASP A 247 -31.49 43.90 -22.47
N LEU A 248 -31.08 42.62 -22.44
CA LEU A 248 -30.93 41.87 -21.20
C LEU A 248 -29.67 42.34 -20.47
N SER A 249 -29.84 42.97 -19.31
CA SER A 249 -28.74 43.51 -18.48
C SER A 249 -27.87 42.45 -17.79
N GLN A 250 -28.08 41.16 -18.08
CA GLN A 250 -27.37 40.05 -17.44
C GLN A 250 -26.38 39.42 -18.42
N SER A 251 -25.13 39.25 -17.97
CA SER A 251 -24.10 38.49 -18.65
C SER A 251 -24.43 37.00 -18.64
N PHE A 252 -24.32 36.33 -19.79
CA PHE A 252 -24.54 34.88 -19.89
C PHE A 252 -23.21 34.16 -19.81
N GLN A 253 -23.13 33.10 -19.02
CA GLN A 253 -21.92 32.30 -18.92
C GLN A 253 -22.20 30.86 -19.32
N THR A 254 -21.42 30.34 -20.27
CA THR A 254 -21.42 28.92 -20.59
C THR A 254 -20.26 28.26 -19.87
N THR A 255 -20.55 27.20 -19.11
CA THR A 255 -19.55 26.46 -18.34
C THR A 255 -19.62 24.96 -18.62
N TYR A 256 -18.46 24.32 -18.59
CA TYR A 256 -18.26 22.87 -18.64
C TYR A 256 -17.49 22.44 -17.38
N PRO A 257 -18.16 22.34 -16.22
CA PRO A 257 -17.49 22.14 -14.94
C PRO A 257 -16.66 20.86 -14.86
N GLY A 258 -17.15 19.73 -15.38
CA GLY A 258 -16.46 18.43 -15.38
C GLY A 258 -15.10 18.50 -16.10
N PRO A 259 -15.05 18.85 -17.40
CA PRO A 259 -13.80 19.02 -18.12
C PRO A 259 -12.89 20.09 -17.50
N ARG A 260 -13.43 21.23 -17.05
CA ARG A 260 -12.64 22.29 -16.39
C ARG A 260 -11.95 21.75 -15.13
N HIS A 261 -12.72 21.06 -14.31
CA HIS A 261 -12.28 20.57 -13.02
C HIS A 261 -11.19 19.50 -13.19
N LEU A 262 -11.41 18.52 -14.07
CA LEU A 262 -10.40 17.51 -14.39
C LEU A 262 -9.12 18.12 -14.97
N ALA A 263 -9.24 19.10 -15.88
CA ALA A 263 -8.09 19.81 -16.43
C ALA A 263 -7.28 20.52 -15.34
N SER A 264 -7.94 21.11 -14.34
CA SER A 264 -7.27 21.74 -13.20
C SER A 264 -6.46 20.74 -12.38
N LEU A 265 -7.03 19.57 -12.11
CA LEU A 265 -6.36 18.53 -11.33
C LEU A 265 -5.19 17.90 -12.11
N LEU A 266 -5.38 17.60 -13.40
CA LEU A 266 -4.33 17.05 -14.26
C LEU A 266 -3.17 18.03 -14.44
N LEU A 267 -3.46 19.33 -14.58
CA LEU A 267 -2.44 20.37 -14.63
C LEU A 267 -1.60 20.41 -13.34
N ALA A 268 -2.26 20.34 -12.18
CA ALA A 268 -1.57 20.28 -10.89
C ALA A 268 -0.75 19.00 -10.75
N ALA A 269 -1.25 17.85 -11.24
CA ALA A 269 -0.56 16.57 -11.17
C ALA A 269 0.70 16.56 -12.05
N CYS A 270 0.64 17.14 -13.26
CA CYS A 270 1.82 17.30 -14.11
C CYS A 270 2.91 18.13 -13.45
N ASP A 271 2.54 19.27 -12.85
CA ASP A 271 3.51 20.13 -12.16
C ASP A 271 4.21 19.37 -11.01
N SER A 272 3.48 18.55 -10.24
CA SER A 272 4.05 17.73 -9.15
C SER A 272 4.90 16.56 -9.66
N ILE A 273 4.38 15.75 -10.60
CA ILE A 273 5.05 14.54 -11.09
C ILE A 273 6.32 14.87 -11.89
N ALA A 274 6.33 16.00 -12.62
CA ALA A 274 7.47 16.40 -13.44
C ALA A 274 8.77 16.45 -12.62
N GLY A 275 8.73 16.81 -11.33
CA GLY A 275 9.93 16.78 -10.46
C GLY A 275 10.33 15.38 -9.97
N ALA A 276 9.47 14.38 -10.14
CA ALA A 276 9.62 13.04 -9.57
C ALA A 276 9.84 11.94 -10.59
N ALA A 277 9.79 12.22 -11.89
CA ALA A 277 10.03 11.23 -12.94
C ALA A 277 11.46 10.66 -12.85
N VAL A 278 11.59 9.33 -12.84
CA VAL A 278 12.88 8.63 -12.72
C VAL A 278 13.83 8.95 -13.88
N THR A 279 13.28 9.17 -15.07
CA THR A 279 14.02 9.54 -16.30
C THR A 279 14.74 10.88 -16.21
N ARG A 280 14.42 11.72 -15.22
CA ARG A 280 15.07 13.03 -15.00
C ARG A 280 16.26 12.98 -14.05
N LEU A 281 16.52 11.84 -13.43
CA LEU A 281 17.67 11.67 -12.55
C LEU A 281 18.97 11.86 -13.33
N GLN A 282 19.84 12.70 -12.80
CA GLN A 282 21.14 12.94 -13.42
C GLN A 282 22.07 11.73 -13.16
N PRO A 283 22.93 11.39 -14.13
CA PRO A 283 23.95 10.37 -13.92
C PRO A 283 24.94 10.83 -12.83
N PRO A 284 25.40 9.92 -11.97
CA PRO A 284 26.50 10.18 -11.03
C PRO A 284 27.77 10.63 -11.75
N ASP A 285 28.63 11.33 -11.00
CA ASP A 285 29.91 11.80 -11.53
C ASP A 285 30.80 10.61 -11.97
N GLY A 286 31.35 10.72 -13.19
CA GLY A 286 32.22 9.70 -13.78
C GLY A 286 31.53 8.49 -14.39
N SER A 287 30.19 8.45 -14.40
CA SER A 287 29.42 7.34 -14.99
C SER A 287 29.14 7.51 -16.50
N ASP A 288 28.94 6.39 -17.20
CA ASP A 288 28.43 6.34 -18.57
C ASP A 288 26.98 6.86 -18.63
N ARG A 289 26.82 7.98 -19.33
CA ARG A 289 25.53 8.67 -19.46
C ARG A 289 24.52 7.90 -20.32
N ASP A 290 24.99 7.15 -21.30
CA ASP A 290 24.12 6.42 -22.24
C ASP A 290 23.60 5.15 -21.60
N TYR A 291 24.45 4.41 -20.87
CA TYR A 291 24.02 3.31 -20.02
C TYR A 291 23.00 3.80 -18.98
N TRP A 292 23.32 4.87 -18.23
CA TRP A 292 22.45 5.42 -17.19
C TRP A 292 21.07 5.80 -17.74
N ARG A 293 21.02 6.53 -18.86
CA ARG A 293 19.75 6.91 -19.51
C ARG A 293 18.95 5.72 -20.01
N SER A 294 19.62 4.73 -20.59
CA SER A 294 18.96 3.51 -21.08
C SER A 294 18.37 2.70 -19.93
N TRP A 295 19.10 2.58 -18.82
CA TRP A 295 18.61 1.93 -17.62
C TRP A 295 17.45 2.69 -16.98
N LEU A 296 17.51 4.03 -16.88
CA LEU A 296 16.39 4.83 -16.35
C LEU A 296 15.12 4.69 -17.20
N ARG A 297 15.25 4.64 -18.53
CA ARG A 297 14.12 4.38 -19.45
C ARG A 297 13.50 3.01 -19.20
N HIS A 298 14.32 1.96 -19.11
CA HIS A 298 13.85 0.63 -18.73
C HIS A 298 13.14 0.65 -17.37
N ARG A 299 13.75 1.31 -16.38
CA ARG A 299 13.22 1.39 -15.03
C ARG A 299 11.89 2.15 -14.99
N ALA A 300 11.70 3.16 -15.84
CA ALA A 300 10.48 3.96 -15.89
C ALA A 300 9.23 3.13 -16.23
N ASN A 301 9.38 2.01 -16.94
CA ASN A 301 8.25 1.11 -17.24
C ASN A 301 7.70 0.37 -16.01
N THR A 302 8.50 0.20 -14.95
CA THR A 302 8.10 -0.54 -13.74
C THR A 302 8.03 0.32 -12.50
N ALA A 303 8.87 1.37 -12.41
CA ALA A 303 8.92 2.32 -11.32
C ALA A 303 9.20 3.74 -11.87
N PRO A 304 8.19 4.39 -12.48
CA PRO A 304 8.35 5.69 -13.12
C PRO A 304 8.62 6.85 -12.16
N PHE A 305 8.33 6.69 -10.88
CA PHE A 305 8.41 7.75 -9.89
C PHE A 305 9.50 7.49 -8.86
N VAL A 306 10.24 8.55 -8.53
CA VAL A 306 11.17 8.61 -7.42
C VAL A 306 10.42 9.14 -6.21
N TRP A 307 10.27 8.32 -5.17
CA TRP A 307 9.46 8.68 -4.00
C TRP A 307 10.14 9.76 -3.14
N PRO A 308 9.39 10.49 -2.30
CA PRO A 308 9.96 11.55 -1.46
C PRO A 308 11.14 11.08 -0.60
N ASN A 309 11.04 9.89 0.00
CA ASN A 309 12.14 9.29 0.77
C ASN A 309 13.36 8.92 -0.09
N HIS A 310 13.15 8.51 -1.34
CA HIS A 310 14.25 8.26 -2.28
C HIS A 310 14.94 9.56 -2.66
N ARG A 311 14.18 10.63 -2.93
CA ARG A 311 14.75 11.95 -3.24
C ARG A 311 15.54 12.53 -2.08
N GLU A 312 15.11 12.32 -0.84
CA GLU A 312 15.90 12.70 0.34
C GLU A 312 17.26 11.99 0.36
N ALA A 313 17.28 10.67 0.12
CA ALA A 313 18.54 9.91 0.02
C ALA A 313 19.41 10.41 -1.15
N ILE A 314 18.82 10.62 -2.34
CA ILE A 314 19.50 11.14 -3.54
C ILE A 314 20.13 12.51 -3.24
N ALA A 315 19.41 13.42 -2.57
CA ALA A 315 19.91 14.74 -2.20
C ALA A 315 21.11 14.68 -1.23
N LYS A 316 21.20 13.64 -0.40
CA LYS A 316 22.37 13.35 0.44
C LYS A 316 23.53 12.71 -0.34
N GLY A 317 23.34 12.39 -1.63
CA GLY A 317 24.38 11.88 -2.51
C GLY A 317 24.70 10.39 -2.32
N PHE A 318 23.78 9.58 -1.76
CA PHE A 318 24.06 8.16 -1.47
C PHE A 318 24.47 7.34 -2.71
N HIS A 319 23.92 7.71 -3.88
CA HIS A 319 24.12 7.06 -5.17
C HIS A 319 25.42 7.46 -5.87
N GLU A 320 26.12 8.49 -5.40
CA GLU A 320 27.36 8.97 -6.01
C GLU A 320 28.46 7.92 -5.89
N SER A 321 29.32 7.84 -6.92
CA SER A 321 30.52 7.01 -6.89
C SER A 321 31.46 7.47 -5.79
N GLY A 322 32.01 6.54 -5.02
CA GLY A 322 32.97 6.84 -3.97
C GLY A 322 32.38 7.10 -2.59
N LYS A 323 31.07 6.89 -2.44
CA LYS A 323 30.35 7.09 -1.18
C LYS A 323 29.65 5.81 -0.76
N SER A 324 29.97 5.36 0.45
CA SER A 324 29.20 4.33 1.13
C SER A 324 27.89 4.91 1.66
N ALA A 325 26.92 4.07 1.98
CA ALA A 325 25.67 4.50 2.58
C ALA A 325 25.07 3.46 3.53
N VAL A 326 24.45 3.95 4.60
CA VAL A 326 23.61 3.19 5.53
C VAL A 326 22.20 3.77 5.44
N LEU A 327 21.27 2.99 4.91
CA LEU A 327 19.89 3.43 4.68
C LEU A 327 18.93 2.63 5.54
N VAL A 328 18.26 3.33 6.46
CA VAL A 328 17.23 2.77 7.34
C VAL A 328 15.86 3.08 6.76
N LEU A 329 15.32 2.12 6.02
CA LEU A 329 14.09 2.25 5.25
C LEU A 329 13.05 1.24 5.77
N PRO A 330 11.86 1.68 6.21
CA PRO A 330 10.80 0.78 6.63
C PRO A 330 10.44 -0.23 5.53
N THR A 331 9.96 -1.42 5.92
CA THR A 331 9.49 -2.43 4.96
C THR A 331 8.40 -1.85 4.06
N GLY A 332 8.57 -2.01 2.74
CA GLY A 332 7.68 -1.43 1.74
C GLY A 332 7.98 0.01 1.34
N ALA A 333 8.98 0.69 1.93
CA ALA A 333 9.40 2.04 1.55
C ALA A 333 10.28 2.10 0.28
N GLY A 334 10.43 0.97 -0.43
CA GLY A 334 11.13 0.91 -1.72
C GLY A 334 12.65 0.71 -1.61
N LYS A 335 13.12 -0.09 -0.64
CA LYS A 335 14.54 -0.49 -0.50
C LYS A 335 15.15 -0.91 -1.84
N THR A 336 14.44 -1.75 -2.59
CA THR A 336 14.86 -2.24 -3.91
C THR A 336 15.09 -1.12 -4.92
N THR A 337 14.24 -0.09 -4.97
CA THR A 337 14.44 1.02 -5.92
C THR A 337 15.72 1.80 -5.58
N VAL A 338 15.95 2.05 -4.30
CA VAL A 338 17.13 2.78 -3.82
C VAL A 338 18.41 1.98 -4.05
N SER A 339 18.39 0.67 -3.79
CA SER A 339 19.54 -0.19 -4.07
C SER A 339 19.85 -0.24 -5.56
N CYS A 340 18.84 -0.40 -6.41
CA CYS A 340 19.03 -0.45 -7.85
C CYS A 340 19.62 0.86 -8.41
N LEU A 341 19.32 2.03 -7.83
CA LEU A 341 19.97 3.30 -8.22
C LEU A 341 21.48 3.29 -7.97
N LYS A 342 21.92 2.80 -6.80
CA LYS A 342 23.35 2.68 -6.49
C LYS A 342 24.03 1.59 -7.32
N ILE A 343 23.34 0.47 -7.57
CA ILE A 343 23.85 -0.59 -8.45
C ILE A 343 24.05 -0.04 -9.87
N ALA A 344 23.05 0.62 -10.43
CA ALA A 344 23.13 1.23 -11.77
C ALA A 344 24.26 2.26 -11.87
N ALA A 345 24.48 3.06 -10.82
CA ALA A 345 25.59 4.02 -10.76
C ALA A 345 26.96 3.32 -10.90
N VAL A 346 27.12 2.17 -10.24
CA VAL A 346 28.36 1.40 -10.22
C VAL A 346 28.56 0.64 -11.53
N LEU A 347 27.51 0.03 -12.08
CA LEU A 347 27.55 -0.59 -13.40
C LEU A 347 27.89 0.42 -14.50
N ALA A 348 27.31 1.63 -14.42
CA ALA A 348 27.63 2.72 -15.33
C ALA A 348 29.09 3.19 -15.22
N SER A 349 29.81 2.84 -14.15
CA SER A 349 31.25 3.08 -14.00
C SER A 349 32.13 1.93 -14.51
N GLY A 350 31.53 0.85 -15.05
CA GLY A 350 32.24 -0.34 -15.55
C GLY A 350 32.69 -1.32 -14.47
N LYS A 351 32.18 -1.19 -13.24
CA LYS A 351 32.54 -2.05 -12.10
C LYS A 351 31.43 -3.05 -11.79
N SER A 352 31.81 -4.19 -11.22
CA SER A 352 30.86 -5.22 -10.78
C SER A 352 30.29 -4.94 -9.38
N VAL A 353 29.17 -5.57 -9.07
CA VAL A 353 28.49 -5.47 -7.78
C VAL A 353 28.36 -6.84 -7.11
N VAL A 354 28.61 -6.92 -5.81
CA VAL A 354 28.26 -8.09 -4.99
C VAL A 354 27.05 -7.74 -4.14
N PHE A 355 25.98 -8.56 -4.22
CA PHE A 355 24.77 -8.39 -3.44
C PHE A 355 24.61 -9.55 -2.44
N LEU A 356 24.60 -9.23 -1.15
CA LEU A 356 24.43 -10.20 -0.07
C LEU A 356 22.95 -10.35 0.30
N ALA A 357 22.43 -11.57 0.15
CA ALA A 357 21.11 -11.98 0.60
C ALA A 357 21.21 -12.89 1.84
N PRO A 358 20.24 -12.85 2.75
CA PRO A 358 20.38 -13.46 4.07
C PRO A 358 20.15 -14.97 4.11
N THR A 359 19.51 -15.54 3.08
CA THR A 359 19.24 -16.99 2.96
C THR A 359 19.39 -17.44 1.51
N HIS A 360 19.67 -18.74 1.29
CA HIS A 360 19.74 -19.30 -0.07
C HIS A 360 18.44 -19.14 -0.86
N ALA A 361 17.28 -19.32 -0.22
CA ALA A 361 16.00 -19.12 -0.90
C ALA A 361 15.80 -17.68 -1.39
N LEU A 362 16.36 -16.71 -0.66
CA LEU A 362 16.31 -15.30 -1.06
C LEU A 362 17.39 -14.94 -2.10
N VAL A 363 18.48 -15.73 -2.22
CA VAL A 363 19.45 -15.57 -3.31
C VAL A 363 18.75 -15.81 -4.65
N ASP A 364 18.10 -16.97 -4.82
CA ASP A 364 17.47 -17.32 -6.10
C ASP A 364 16.38 -16.32 -6.48
N GLN A 365 15.53 -15.95 -5.52
CA GLN A 365 14.48 -14.94 -5.73
C GLN A 365 15.08 -13.59 -6.13
N LEU A 366 16.14 -13.15 -5.43
CA LEU A 366 16.75 -11.86 -5.69
C LEU A 366 17.49 -11.83 -7.03
N THR A 367 18.13 -12.92 -7.43
CA THR A 367 18.75 -13.07 -8.76
C THR A 367 17.70 -12.83 -9.84
N ASP A 368 16.56 -13.51 -9.78
CA ASP A 368 15.45 -13.34 -10.73
C ASP A 368 14.90 -11.90 -10.72
N ASP A 369 14.71 -11.32 -9.54
CA ASP A 369 14.18 -9.97 -9.39
C ASP A 369 15.15 -8.91 -9.93
N LEU A 370 16.45 -9.04 -9.68
CA LEU A 370 17.48 -8.15 -10.21
C LEU A 370 17.65 -8.32 -11.72
N GLN A 371 17.58 -9.54 -12.25
CA GLN A 371 17.70 -9.79 -13.69
C GLN A 371 16.56 -9.13 -14.49
N ARG A 372 15.37 -8.97 -13.90
CA ARG A 372 14.27 -8.19 -14.50
C ARG A 372 14.52 -6.68 -14.48
N VAL A 373 15.21 -6.18 -13.45
CA VAL A 373 15.55 -4.74 -13.32
C VAL A 373 16.77 -4.37 -14.15
N PHE A 374 17.70 -5.31 -14.34
CA PHE A 374 18.94 -5.19 -15.10
C PHE A 374 18.92 -6.23 -16.23
N PRO A 375 18.11 -6.05 -17.29
CA PRO A 375 17.97 -7.04 -18.37
C PRO A 375 19.26 -7.18 -19.18
N GLU A 376 19.57 -8.39 -19.67
CA GLU A 376 20.74 -8.66 -20.53
C GLU A 376 20.80 -7.83 -21.81
N SER A 377 19.66 -7.30 -22.27
CA SER A 377 19.60 -6.36 -23.40
C SER A 377 20.29 -5.03 -23.12
N LEU A 378 20.51 -4.69 -21.84
CA LEU A 378 21.40 -3.62 -21.43
C LEU A 378 22.79 -4.20 -21.26
N GLU A 379 23.70 -3.87 -22.17
CA GLU A 379 25.09 -4.33 -22.12
C GLU A 379 25.71 -4.07 -20.73
N GLY A 380 26.37 -5.08 -20.16
CA GLY A 380 26.91 -5.00 -18.81
C GLY A 380 25.89 -5.15 -17.68
N SER A 381 24.77 -5.86 -17.92
CA SER A 381 23.70 -6.12 -16.93
C SER A 381 23.40 -7.62 -16.77
N VAL A 382 24.43 -8.43 -16.49
CA VAL A 382 24.27 -9.88 -16.23
C VAL A 382 24.22 -10.13 -14.72
N VAL A 383 23.22 -10.87 -14.26
CA VAL A 383 23.06 -11.26 -12.85
C VAL A 383 23.35 -12.75 -12.68
N SER A 384 24.24 -13.10 -11.76
CA SER A 384 24.64 -14.47 -11.47
C SER A 384 24.51 -14.79 -9.98
N SER A 385 24.24 -16.06 -9.68
CA SER A 385 24.40 -16.65 -8.36
C SER A 385 25.11 -18.02 -8.43
N ASP A 386 25.79 -18.29 -9.56
CA ASP A 386 26.49 -19.54 -9.83
C ASP A 386 27.84 -19.58 -9.09
N PHE A 387 27.76 -20.06 -7.86
CA PHE A 387 28.90 -20.15 -6.97
C PHE A 387 30.01 -21.08 -7.50
N ASP A 388 29.66 -22.17 -8.17
CA ASP A 388 30.64 -23.18 -8.59
C ASP A 388 31.51 -22.67 -9.76
N ARG A 389 30.93 -21.82 -10.62
CA ARG A 389 31.65 -21.15 -11.71
C ARG A 389 32.82 -20.29 -11.22
N LEU A 390 32.72 -19.71 -10.03
CA LEU A 390 33.70 -18.78 -9.47
C LEU A 390 34.97 -19.48 -8.93
N PHE A 391 34.98 -20.81 -8.84
CA PHE A 391 36.18 -21.59 -8.50
C PHE A 391 36.98 -22.03 -9.73
N ALA A 392 36.48 -21.80 -10.95
CA ALA A 392 37.22 -22.08 -12.16
C ALA A 392 38.31 -21.02 -12.39
N SER A 393 39.54 -21.42 -12.71
CA SER A 393 40.64 -20.45 -12.89
C SER A 393 40.35 -19.47 -14.03
N GLY A 394 40.46 -18.18 -13.74
CA GLY A 394 40.31 -17.09 -14.72
C GLY A 394 38.87 -16.66 -14.99
N THR A 395 37.90 -17.07 -14.16
CA THR A 395 36.53 -16.53 -14.21
C THR A 395 36.44 -15.26 -13.37
N ASN A 396 35.97 -14.18 -14.00
CA ASN A 396 35.61 -12.94 -13.29
C ASN A 396 34.13 -12.99 -12.91
N PHE A 397 33.75 -12.16 -11.95
CA PHE A 397 32.34 -11.88 -11.70
C PHE A 397 31.64 -11.36 -12.95
N GLU A 398 30.36 -11.67 -13.05
CA GLU A 398 29.45 -10.95 -13.93
C GLU A 398 29.23 -9.52 -13.41
N SER A 399 28.31 -8.80 -14.04
CA SER A 399 27.96 -7.43 -13.64
C SER A 399 27.44 -7.37 -12.20
N ILE A 400 26.56 -8.31 -11.82
CA ILE A 400 26.00 -8.43 -10.48
C ILE A 400 26.11 -9.89 -10.01
N GLU A 401 26.74 -10.13 -8.86
CA GLU A 401 26.83 -11.44 -8.23
C GLU A 401 26.02 -11.48 -6.92
N VAL A 402 25.05 -12.37 -6.83
CA VAL A 402 24.15 -12.53 -5.68
C VAL A 402 24.54 -13.76 -4.87
N MET A 403 24.82 -13.58 -3.59
CA MET A 403 25.28 -14.66 -2.72
C MET A 403 24.92 -14.43 -1.25
N THR A 404 25.19 -15.41 -0.39
CA THR A 404 25.07 -15.22 1.07
C THR A 404 26.36 -14.65 1.66
N PRO A 405 26.32 -14.01 2.85
CA PRO A 405 27.54 -13.55 3.51
C PRO A 405 28.59 -14.64 3.71
N GLU A 406 28.16 -15.87 4.02
CA GLU A 406 29.06 -17.01 4.21
C GLU A 406 29.75 -17.43 2.91
N ARG A 407 29.02 -17.40 1.78
CA ARG A 407 29.59 -17.67 0.45
C ARG A 407 30.57 -16.58 0.03
N CYS A 408 30.24 -15.32 0.27
CA CYS A 408 31.14 -14.21 0.00
C CYS A 408 32.44 -14.31 0.81
N LEU A 409 32.33 -14.58 2.12
CA LEU A 409 33.48 -14.78 2.99
C LEU A 409 34.38 -15.94 2.52
N ALA A 410 33.79 -17.03 2.04
CA ALA A 410 34.55 -18.13 1.44
C ALA A 410 35.31 -17.68 0.19
N LEU A 411 34.67 -16.98 -0.75
CA LEU A 411 35.32 -16.49 -1.98
C LEU A 411 36.44 -15.50 -1.70
N LEU A 412 36.23 -14.57 -0.75
CA LEU A 412 37.28 -13.64 -0.30
C LEU A 412 38.52 -14.37 0.23
N SER A 413 38.37 -15.60 0.73
CA SER A 413 39.48 -16.41 1.22
C SER A 413 40.15 -17.26 0.12
N TYR A 414 39.39 -17.70 -0.89
CA TYR A 414 39.86 -18.65 -1.91
C TYR A 414 40.28 -18.01 -3.25
N SER A 415 39.61 -16.93 -3.67
CA SER A 415 39.87 -16.22 -4.93
C SER A 415 39.66 -14.71 -4.74
N PRO A 416 40.54 -14.04 -3.98
CA PRO A 416 40.46 -12.59 -3.76
C PRO A 416 40.57 -11.79 -5.06
N GLU A 417 41.25 -12.31 -6.08
CA GLU A 417 41.40 -11.68 -7.40
C GLU A 417 40.07 -11.42 -8.11
N ALA A 418 39.03 -12.23 -7.86
CA ALA A 418 37.70 -12.01 -8.42
C ALA A 418 37.08 -10.66 -7.99
N PHE A 419 37.53 -10.10 -6.86
CA PHE A 419 37.01 -8.86 -6.29
C PHE A 419 37.73 -7.60 -6.80
N GLU A 420 38.78 -7.71 -7.61
CA GLU A 420 39.61 -6.56 -8.06
C GLU A 420 38.79 -5.48 -8.79
N ASN A 421 37.77 -5.88 -9.57
CA ASN A 421 36.88 -4.95 -10.30
C ASN A 421 35.53 -4.69 -9.59
N VAL A 422 35.37 -5.12 -8.35
CA VAL A 422 34.12 -4.87 -7.61
C VAL A 422 34.09 -3.44 -7.11
N GLY A 423 33.01 -2.71 -7.43
CA GLY A 423 32.79 -1.34 -7.02
C GLY A 423 31.81 -1.18 -5.86
N LEU A 424 31.07 -2.22 -5.50
CA LEU A 424 30.02 -2.14 -4.49
C LEU A 424 29.75 -3.48 -3.81
N LEU A 425 29.64 -3.44 -2.48
CA LEU A 425 29.00 -4.48 -1.69
C LEU A 425 27.64 -3.99 -1.17
N VAL A 426 26.56 -4.63 -1.61
CA VAL A 426 25.22 -4.41 -1.06
C VAL A 426 24.95 -5.43 0.03
N PHE A 427 24.61 -4.98 1.23
CA PHE A 427 24.21 -5.84 2.34
C PHE A 427 22.76 -5.53 2.72
N ASP A 428 21.84 -6.37 2.26
CA ASP A 428 20.43 -6.27 2.65
C ASP A 428 20.17 -6.96 3.99
N GLU A 429 19.20 -6.42 4.73
CA GLU A 429 18.92 -6.80 6.11
C GLU A 429 20.15 -6.75 7.03
N CYS A 430 20.88 -5.63 6.97
CA CYS A 430 22.07 -5.34 7.77
C CYS A 430 21.87 -5.53 9.29
N HIS A 431 20.63 -5.54 9.79
CA HIS A 431 20.33 -5.91 11.18
C HIS A 431 20.81 -7.32 11.56
N LEU A 432 21.14 -8.18 10.58
CA LEU A 432 21.75 -9.49 10.80
C LEU A 432 23.18 -9.45 11.35
N LEU A 433 23.86 -8.30 11.28
CA LEU A 433 25.12 -8.07 11.98
C LEU A 433 24.93 -8.00 13.51
N SER A 434 23.68 -7.90 13.98
CA SER A 434 23.37 -7.90 15.42
C SER A 434 23.41 -9.31 16.01
N PRO A 435 24.12 -9.51 17.14
CA PRO A 435 24.21 -10.82 17.79
C PRO A 435 22.89 -11.27 18.45
N VAL A 436 21.88 -10.39 18.51
CA VAL A 436 20.60 -10.64 19.21
C VAL A 436 19.82 -11.80 18.59
N SER A 437 19.90 -11.97 17.26
CA SER A 437 19.15 -13.02 16.56
C SER A 437 19.92 -14.34 16.49
N ASN A 438 21.17 -14.29 16.02
CA ASN A 438 22.02 -15.44 15.83
C ASN A 438 23.49 -15.00 15.81
N LEU A 439 24.25 -15.36 16.85
CA LEU A 439 25.65 -14.96 16.99
C LEU A 439 26.54 -15.42 15.83
N ARG A 440 26.36 -16.65 15.33
CA ARG A 440 27.20 -17.18 14.24
C ARG A 440 27.02 -16.37 12.96
N ARG A 441 25.76 -16.14 12.57
CA ARG A 441 25.44 -15.35 11.37
C ARG A 441 25.94 -13.91 11.48
N ALA A 442 25.83 -13.32 12.66
CA ALA A 442 26.36 -11.98 12.92
C ALA A 442 27.89 -11.92 12.74
N LEU A 443 28.61 -12.93 13.25
CA LEU A 443 30.06 -13.04 13.08
C LEU A 443 30.46 -13.25 11.62
N ASP A 444 29.82 -14.19 10.92
CA ASP A 444 30.12 -14.48 9.50
C ASP A 444 29.87 -13.22 8.63
N GLY A 445 28.78 -12.49 8.87
CA GLY A 445 28.50 -11.21 8.22
C GLY A 445 29.53 -10.12 8.52
N MET A 446 29.95 -9.99 9.78
CA MET A 446 30.96 -9.00 10.16
C MET A 446 32.34 -9.32 9.57
N PHE A 447 32.76 -10.58 9.60
CA PHE A 447 34.01 -11.00 8.96
C PHE A 447 33.96 -10.80 7.45
N CYS A 448 32.82 -11.02 6.81
CA CYS A 448 32.63 -10.72 5.39
C CYS A 448 32.87 -9.23 5.09
N VAL A 449 32.29 -8.31 5.87
CA VAL A 449 32.48 -6.86 5.69
C VAL A 449 33.95 -6.46 5.86
N LEU A 450 34.61 -6.96 6.91
CA LEU A 450 36.02 -6.66 7.20
C LEU A 450 36.96 -7.22 6.12
N ALA A 451 36.76 -8.47 5.71
CA ALA A 451 37.56 -9.11 4.68
C ALA A 451 37.38 -8.44 3.32
N PHE A 452 36.14 -8.08 2.97
CA PHE A 452 35.84 -7.34 1.74
C PHE A 452 36.54 -5.99 1.71
N ASN A 453 36.48 -5.20 2.78
CA ASN A 453 37.20 -3.91 2.85
C ASN A 453 38.72 -4.07 2.68
N SER A 454 39.28 -5.16 3.20
CA SER A 454 40.72 -5.44 3.07
C SER A 454 41.14 -5.82 1.64
N ILE A 455 40.24 -6.44 0.87
CA ILE A 455 40.53 -6.95 -0.48
C ILE A 455 40.16 -5.92 -1.56
N ALA A 456 39.03 -5.22 -1.39
CA ALA A 456 38.52 -4.21 -2.30
C ALA A 456 38.33 -2.85 -1.58
N PRO A 457 39.41 -2.17 -1.14
CA PRO A 457 39.34 -0.94 -0.35
C PRO A 457 38.73 0.26 -1.11
N GLU A 458 38.68 0.20 -2.43
CA GLU A 458 38.08 1.23 -3.29
C GLU A 458 36.59 0.99 -3.60
N ALA A 459 36.03 -0.12 -3.13
CA ALA A 459 34.61 -0.42 -3.29
C ALA A 459 33.77 0.32 -2.25
N ASP A 460 32.58 0.73 -2.67
CA ASP A 460 31.60 1.36 -1.77
C ASP A 460 30.79 0.28 -1.03
N PHE A 461 30.20 0.64 0.11
CA PHE A 461 29.25 -0.21 0.83
C PHE A 461 27.85 0.39 0.78
N LEU A 462 26.84 -0.44 0.54
CA LEU A 462 25.43 -0.07 0.72
C LEU A 462 24.77 -1.01 1.73
N PHE A 463 24.49 -0.50 2.92
CA PHE A 463 23.77 -1.22 3.96
C PHE A 463 22.30 -0.83 3.97
N LEU A 464 21.41 -1.82 3.89
CA LEU A 464 19.96 -1.62 3.92
C LEU A 464 19.38 -2.33 5.14
N SER A 465 18.52 -1.64 5.90
CA SER A 465 17.79 -2.27 7.01
C SER A 465 16.47 -1.56 7.25
N ALA A 466 15.48 -2.29 7.80
CA ALA A 466 14.26 -1.68 8.34
C ALA A 466 14.34 -1.45 9.86
N MET A 467 15.33 -2.04 10.52
CA MET A 467 15.41 -2.13 11.97
C MET A 467 16.85 -1.87 12.40
N LEU A 468 17.20 -0.60 12.59
CA LEU A 468 18.52 -0.20 13.05
C LEU A 468 18.41 1.06 13.91
N ASP A 469 18.47 0.89 15.24
CA ASP A 469 18.35 2.00 16.18
C ASP A 469 19.61 2.89 16.23
N ASN A 470 20.78 2.30 15.95
CA ASN A 470 22.09 2.96 15.99
C ASN A 470 22.68 3.22 14.59
N GLY A 471 21.83 3.49 13.59
CA GLY A 471 22.26 3.59 12.20
C GLY A 471 23.30 4.69 11.92
N ALA A 472 23.19 5.84 12.59
CA ALA A 472 24.17 6.93 12.45
C ALA A 472 25.57 6.51 12.95
N ALA A 473 25.65 5.89 14.13
CA ALA A 473 26.91 5.39 14.68
C ALA A 473 27.51 4.27 13.82
N PHE A 474 26.66 3.45 13.19
CA PHE A 474 27.14 2.44 12.24
C PHE A 474 27.72 3.05 10.97
N ALA A 475 27.11 4.13 10.44
CA ALA A 475 27.67 4.86 9.30
C ALA A 475 29.01 5.50 9.63
N GLU A 476 29.15 6.13 10.79
CA GLU A 476 30.42 6.69 11.29
C GLU A 476 31.51 5.60 11.37
N TRP A 477 31.18 4.42 11.90
CA TRP A 477 32.13 3.30 11.96
C TRP A 477 32.57 2.82 10.57
N ILE A 478 31.66 2.78 9.58
CA ILE A 478 32.02 2.45 8.20
C ILE A 478 32.94 3.51 7.58
N GLU A 479 32.72 4.79 7.88
CA GLU A 479 33.60 5.87 7.45
C GLU A 479 35.00 5.74 8.05
N GLU A 480 35.12 5.40 9.33
CA GLU A 480 36.40 5.10 9.97
C GLU A 480 37.09 3.86 9.38
N LEU A 481 36.33 2.80 9.08
CA LEU A 481 36.85 1.55 8.53
C LEU A 481 37.37 1.71 7.09
N THR A 482 36.66 2.48 6.27
CA THR A 482 36.95 2.63 4.84
C THR A 482 37.82 3.84 4.53
N GLY A 483 37.86 4.83 5.42
CA GLY A 483 38.47 6.14 5.16
C GLY A 483 37.70 6.97 4.12
N ARG A 484 36.45 6.60 3.81
CA ARG A 484 35.62 7.18 2.75
C ARG A 484 34.27 7.62 3.33
N THR A 485 33.67 8.63 2.73
CA THR A 485 32.39 9.18 3.19
C THR A 485 31.30 8.10 3.25
N CYS A 486 30.59 8.04 4.38
CA CYS A 486 29.43 7.17 4.55
C CYS A 486 28.16 7.98 4.81
N VAL A 487 27.20 7.93 3.88
CA VAL A 487 25.94 8.65 3.98
C VAL A 487 24.95 7.88 4.86
N PHE A 488 24.48 8.50 5.94
CA PHE A 488 23.35 7.99 6.72
C PHE A 488 22.02 8.63 6.28
N ALA A 489 21.00 7.81 6.04
CA ALA A 489 19.63 8.29 5.86
C ALA A 489 18.59 7.33 6.44
N ASP A 490 17.63 7.89 7.17
CA ASP A 490 16.57 7.17 7.88
C ASP A 490 15.16 7.72 7.58
N PRO A 491 14.77 7.85 6.30
CA PRO A 491 13.49 8.45 5.98
C PRO A 491 12.34 7.54 6.45
N LEU A 492 11.57 8.03 7.42
CA LEU A 492 10.52 7.27 8.13
C LEU A 492 9.23 7.07 7.31
N TRP A 493 9.10 7.75 6.17
CA TRP A 493 7.90 7.65 5.33
C TRP A 493 7.77 6.26 4.69
N LYS A 494 6.54 5.76 4.63
CA LYS A 494 6.21 4.53 3.91
C LYS A 494 4.88 4.69 3.15
N PRO A 495 4.73 4.05 1.99
CA PRO A 495 3.50 4.15 1.19
C PRO A 495 2.29 3.45 1.81
N SER A 496 2.50 2.46 2.69
CA SER A 496 1.40 1.67 3.25
C SER A 496 0.77 2.32 4.49
N ARG A 497 -0.54 2.53 4.43
CA ARG A 497 -1.35 3.02 5.54
C ARG A 497 -1.84 1.85 6.40
N GLN A 498 -1.82 2.02 7.72
CA GLN A 498 -2.20 0.95 8.65
C GLN A 498 -3.06 1.50 9.79
N ALA A 499 -4.34 1.14 9.80
CA ALA A 499 -5.19 1.30 10.97
C ALA A 499 -5.08 0.05 11.85
N ARG A 500 -4.79 0.23 13.14
CA ARG A 500 -4.64 -0.87 14.10
C ARG A 500 -5.84 -0.88 15.04
N GLY A 501 -6.42 -2.05 15.25
CA GLY A 501 -7.54 -2.21 16.16
C GLY A 501 -7.43 -3.49 16.98
N VAL A 502 -8.18 -3.54 18.08
CA VAL A 502 -8.32 -4.72 18.93
C VAL A 502 -9.79 -5.11 19.02
N ILE A 503 -10.07 -6.42 19.00
CA ILE A 503 -11.44 -6.94 19.14
C ILE A 503 -11.78 -7.01 20.62
N LEU A 504 -12.90 -6.42 20.99
CA LEU A 504 -13.44 -6.34 22.35
C LEU A 504 -14.87 -6.89 22.40
N TYR A 505 -15.30 -7.21 23.63
CA TYR A 505 -16.65 -7.63 23.96
C TYR A 505 -17.14 -6.83 25.16
N GLU A 506 -18.43 -6.52 25.21
CA GLU A 506 -18.99 -5.78 26.33
C GLU A 506 -18.96 -6.60 27.63
N GLY A 507 -18.35 -6.06 28.68
CA GLY A 507 -18.21 -6.75 29.97
C GLY A 507 -19.55 -7.18 30.60
N LYS A 508 -20.59 -6.34 30.50
CA LYS A 508 -21.93 -6.66 31.02
C LYS A 508 -22.56 -7.84 30.29
N ALA A 509 -22.42 -7.89 28.96
CA ALA A 509 -22.90 -9.00 28.15
C ALA A 509 -22.16 -10.31 28.47
N LEU A 510 -20.83 -10.24 28.70
CA LEU A 510 -20.03 -11.39 29.12
C LEU A 510 -20.53 -12.00 30.43
N GLU A 511 -20.77 -11.19 31.45
CA GLU A 511 -21.25 -11.67 32.75
C GLU A 511 -22.68 -12.22 32.68
N ALA A 512 -23.59 -11.55 31.96
CA ALA A 512 -24.96 -12.02 31.77
C ALA A 512 -25.00 -13.42 31.10
N ALA A 513 -24.22 -13.62 30.03
CA ALA A 513 -24.15 -14.91 29.34
C ALA A 513 -23.53 -16.00 30.22
N LYS A 514 -22.53 -15.69 31.05
CA LYS A 514 -21.96 -16.65 32.01
C LYS A 514 -23.02 -17.12 33.01
N GLU A 515 -23.84 -16.23 33.54
CA GLU A 515 -24.92 -16.61 34.48
C GLU A 515 -25.97 -17.50 33.82
N ILE A 516 -26.41 -17.17 32.60
CA ILE A 516 -27.35 -17.99 31.84
C ILE A 516 -26.73 -19.36 31.54
N ALA A 517 -25.46 -19.40 31.12
CA ALA A 517 -24.75 -20.64 30.83
C ALA A 517 -24.59 -21.51 32.09
N ARG A 518 -24.34 -20.92 33.27
CA ARG A 518 -24.30 -21.63 34.56
C ARG A 518 -25.67 -22.21 34.92
N ALA A 519 -26.75 -21.46 34.73
CA ALA A 519 -28.10 -21.94 34.97
C ALA A 519 -28.43 -23.15 34.08
N ARG A 520 -28.17 -23.06 32.77
CA ARG A 520 -28.37 -24.19 31.83
C ARG A 520 -27.48 -25.39 32.15
N GLN A 521 -26.24 -25.15 32.56
CA GLN A 521 -25.32 -26.21 32.97
C GLN A 521 -25.85 -26.99 34.19
N ARG A 522 -26.44 -26.29 35.16
CA ARG A 522 -27.08 -26.93 36.33
C ARG A 522 -28.31 -27.74 35.94
N GLU A 523 -29.20 -27.15 35.14
CA GLU A 523 -30.42 -27.84 34.67
C GLU A 523 -30.09 -29.14 33.92
N GLU A 524 -29.10 -29.08 33.03
CA GLU A 524 -28.70 -30.25 32.24
C GLU A 524 -27.99 -31.32 33.08
N ASN A 525 -27.19 -30.92 34.08
CA ASN A 525 -26.63 -31.86 35.04
C ASN A 525 -27.73 -32.55 35.87
N GLU A 526 -28.76 -31.83 36.30
CA GLU A 526 -29.90 -32.43 37.01
C GLU A 526 -30.68 -33.42 36.12
N LYS A 527 -30.93 -33.09 34.84
CA LYS A 527 -31.52 -34.03 33.89
C LYS A 527 -30.69 -35.32 33.75
N ARG A 528 -29.37 -35.18 33.62
CA ARG A 528 -28.44 -36.31 33.54
C ARG A 528 -28.42 -37.14 34.82
N LYS A 529 -28.53 -36.50 35.97
CA LYS A 529 -28.61 -37.15 37.29
C LYS A 529 -29.87 -38.01 37.40
N VAL A 530 -31.04 -37.46 37.04
CA VAL A 530 -32.31 -38.21 37.02
C VAL A 530 -32.21 -39.43 36.10
N ILE A 531 -31.73 -39.23 34.86
CA ILE A 531 -31.55 -40.33 33.89
C ILE A 531 -30.57 -41.39 34.41
N PHE A 532 -29.50 -40.97 35.10
CA PHE A 532 -28.52 -41.89 35.67
C PHE A 532 -29.16 -42.81 36.72
N TYR A 533 -29.91 -42.25 37.67
CA TYR A 533 -30.57 -43.04 38.72
C TYR A 533 -31.70 -43.92 38.17
N GLN A 534 -32.44 -43.47 37.15
CA GLN A 534 -33.40 -44.32 36.42
C GLN A 534 -32.70 -45.53 35.78
N LYS A 535 -31.60 -45.31 35.06
CA LYS A 535 -30.82 -46.41 34.45
C LYS A 535 -30.20 -47.35 35.48
N ARG A 536 -29.88 -46.85 36.68
CA ARG A 536 -29.42 -47.69 37.80
C ARG A 536 -30.55 -48.56 38.36
N ALA A 537 -31.75 -48.01 38.52
CA ALA A 537 -32.94 -48.78 38.93
C ALA A 537 -33.30 -49.87 37.90
N GLU A 538 -33.07 -49.61 36.60
CA GLU A 538 -33.24 -50.59 35.51
C GLU A 538 -32.09 -51.62 35.40
N GLY A 539 -31.11 -51.61 36.31
CA GLY A 539 -29.98 -52.54 36.31
C GLY A 539 -28.91 -52.28 35.23
N LYS A 540 -29.00 -51.17 34.49
CA LYS A 540 -28.06 -50.79 33.41
C LYS A 540 -26.79 -50.08 33.90
N LYS A 541 -26.65 -49.88 35.22
CA LYS A 541 -25.47 -49.27 35.88
C LYS A 541 -25.15 -50.03 37.16
N ALA A 542 -23.86 -50.10 37.52
CA ALA A 542 -23.40 -50.80 38.71
C ALA A 542 -23.99 -50.19 39.99
N PRO A 543 -24.36 -51.02 41.00
CA PRO A 543 -25.08 -50.58 42.19
C PRO A 543 -24.23 -49.76 43.16
N ASP A 544 -22.92 -49.72 43.01
CA ASP A 544 -21.94 -48.94 43.77
C ASP A 544 -21.59 -47.60 43.10
N LYS A 545 -21.98 -47.39 41.83
CA LYS A 545 -21.62 -46.19 41.08
C LYS A 545 -22.52 -45.00 41.41
N GLU A 546 -21.92 -43.90 41.84
CA GLU A 546 -22.59 -42.62 42.07
C GLU A 546 -22.57 -41.71 40.84
N TYR A 547 -23.48 -40.73 40.83
CA TYR A 547 -23.54 -39.75 39.76
C TYR A 547 -22.45 -38.69 39.96
N GLU A 548 -21.59 -38.53 38.96
CA GLU A 548 -20.63 -37.42 38.89
C GLU A 548 -21.13 -36.36 37.90
N PRO A 549 -21.15 -35.07 38.28
CA PRO A 549 -21.42 -33.97 37.36
C PRO A 549 -20.43 -33.95 36.18
N ALA A 550 -20.85 -33.35 35.07
CA ALA A 550 -19.96 -33.20 33.92
C ALA A 550 -18.71 -32.38 34.28
N LYS A 551 -17.52 -32.93 34.00
CA LYS A 551 -16.22 -32.27 34.22
C LYS A 551 -15.97 -31.06 33.29
N GLY A 552 -16.82 -30.85 32.28
CA GLY A 552 -16.71 -29.76 31.32
C GLY A 552 -18.08 -29.25 30.89
N LEU A 553 -18.07 -28.10 30.21
CA LEU A 553 -19.28 -27.44 29.75
C LEU A 553 -20.08 -28.32 28.76
N LEU A 554 -21.38 -28.41 28.97
CA LEU A 554 -22.31 -29.17 28.13
C LEU A 554 -22.77 -28.33 26.93
N SER A 555 -23.20 -28.99 25.83
CA SER A 555 -23.60 -28.30 24.58
C SER A 555 -24.61 -27.18 24.80
N PRO A 556 -25.71 -27.38 25.57
CA PRO A 556 -26.71 -26.32 25.76
C PRO A 556 -26.17 -25.09 26.51
N ALA A 557 -25.14 -25.26 27.35
CA ALA A 557 -24.47 -24.17 28.05
C ALA A 557 -23.43 -23.48 27.15
N LYS A 558 -22.75 -24.22 26.25
CA LYS A 558 -21.81 -23.67 25.27
C LYS A 558 -22.51 -22.77 24.25
N GLU A 559 -23.71 -23.14 23.82
CA GLU A 559 -24.50 -22.41 22.82
C GLU A 559 -24.93 -21.01 23.29
N VAL A 560 -24.93 -20.76 24.60
CA VAL A 560 -25.26 -19.46 25.20
C VAL A 560 -24.09 -18.47 25.10
N LEU A 561 -22.85 -18.96 24.99
CA LEU A 561 -21.63 -18.13 25.02
C LEU A 561 -21.37 -17.47 23.66
N LYS A 562 -22.36 -16.74 23.14
CA LYS A 562 -22.34 -16.02 21.88
C LYS A 562 -22.31 -14.51 22.17
N PHE A 563 -21.38 -13.79 21.55
CA PHE A 563 -21.12 -12.38 21.85
C PHE A 563 -20.91 -11.58 20.59
N GLU A 564 -21.45 -10.37 20.55
CA GLU A 564 -21.19 -9.41 19.48
C GLU A 564 -19.76 -8.85 19.63
N PRO A 565 -18.92 -8.97 18.59
CA PRO A 565 -17.58 -8.43 18.61
C PRO A 565 -17.56 -6.95 18.19
N PHE A 566 -16.86 -6.13 18.96
CA PHE A 566 -16.56 -4.74 18.61
C PHE A 566 -15.08 -4.60 18.28
N ALA A 567 -14.72 -3.68 17.38
CA ALA A 567 -13.33 -3.29 17.19
C ALA A 567 -13.08 -1.90 17.76
N LEU A 568 -12.09 -1.81 18.64
CA LEU A 568 -11.53 -0.54 19.10
C LEU A 568 -10.33 -0.19 18.21
N PHE A 569 -10.49 0.79 17.34
CA PHE A 569 -9.42 1.28 16.47
C PHE A 569 -8.67 2.43 17.12
N GLY A 570 -7.34 2.39 17.05
CA GLY A 570 -6.49 3.55 17.34
C GLY A 570 -6.51 4.54 16.17
N LEU A 571 -6.78 5.80 16.46
CA LEU A 571 -6.84 6.87 15.44
C LEU A 571 -5.45 7.40 15.05
N GLN A 572 -4.41 7.02 15.79
CA GLN A 572 -3.02 7.37 15.53
C GLN A 572 -2.24 6.21 14.89
N HIS A 573 -0.98 6.43 14.48
CA HIS A 573 -0.13 5.38 13.90
C HIS A 573 0.18 4.25 14.91
N ASN A 574 0.61 4.66 16.10
CA ASN A 574 1.01 3.79 17.19
C ASN A 574 0.08 4.03 18.39
N TRP A 575 -0.12 2.99 19.18
CA TRP A 575 -0.76 3.12 20.49
C TRP A 575 0.24 3.83 21.41
N LEU A 576 0.05 5.13 21.63
CA LEU A 576 0.96 5.92 22.47
C LEU A 576 0.80 5.52 23.94
N ALA A 577 1.93 5.30 24.63
CA ALA A 577 1.95 5.19 26.07
C ALA A 577 1.91 6.60 26.68
N GLY A 578 0.82 6.97 27.36
CA GLY A 578 0.82 8.15 28.26
C GLY A 578 -0.13 9.30 27.96
N ALA A 579 -0.95 9.25 26.90
CA ALA A 579 -2.09 10.15 26.71
C ALA A 579 -3.39 9.35 26.61
N ALA A 580 -4.54 9.96 26.90
CA ALA A 580 -5.83 9.35 26.62
C ALA A 580 -5.86 8.95 25.13
N PRO A 581 -5.92 7.65 24.79
CA PRO A 581 -5.74 7.21 23.42
C PRO A 581 -6.92 7.69 22.59
N SER A 582 -6.64 8.37 21.46
CA SER A 582 -7.68 8.71 20.48
C SER A 582 -8.13 7.42 19.80
N CYS A 583 -9.34 6.97 20.13
CA CYS A 583 -9.89 5.71 19.61
C CYS A 583 -11.31 5.90 19.10
N THR A 584 -11.74 5.01 18.20
CA THR A 584 -13.15 4.83 17.84
C THR A 584 -13.55 3.38 18.07
N LEU A 585 -14.81 3.15 18.46
CA LEU A 585 -15.37 1.84 18.69
C LEU A 585 -16.44 1.57 17.64
N THR A 586 -16.29 0.48 16.88
CA THR A 586 -17.23 0.13 15.81
C THR A 586 -17.65 -1.33 15.92
N ALA A 587 -18.90 -1.64 15.57
CA ALA A 587 -19.36 -3.02 15.42
C ALA A 587 -18.78 -3.60 14.12
N ILE A 588 -18.18 -4.79 14.16
CA ILE A 588 -17.49 -5.39 13.00
C ILE A 588 -18.18 -6.64 12.44
N SER A 589 -19.26 -7.10 13.06
CA SER A 589 -20.04 -8.25 12.64
C SER A 589 -21.45 -8.14 13.17
N ASP A 590 -22.44 -8.43 12.33
CA ASP A 590 -23.85 -8.54 12.74
C ASP A 590 -24.16 -9.93 13.31
N ALA A 591 -23.26 -10.90 13.11
CA ALA A 591 -23.36 -12.23 13.68
C ALA A 591 -22.54 -12.34 14.97
N PRO A 592 -23.10 -12.89 16.07
CA PRO A 592 -22.36 -13.07 17.29
C PRO A 592 -21.36 -14.23 17.18
N VAL A 593 -20.18 -14.04 17.78
CA VAL A 593 -19.08 -15.00 17.82
C VAL A 593 -19.21 -15.90 19.04
N THR A 594 -19.04 -17.20 18.86
CA THR A 594 -19.06 -18.16 19.98
C THR A 594 -17.69 -18.18 20.68
N LEU A 595 -17.65 -17.80 21.95
CA LEU A 595 -16.46 -17.92 22.78
C LEU A 595 -16.42 -19.28 23.49
N THR A 596 -15.21 -19.80 23.69
CA THR A 596 -15.03 -21.09 24.36
C THR A 596 -14.94 -20.88 25.87
N GLY A 597 -15.79 -21.55 26.64
CA GLY A 597 -15.78 -21.52 28.10
C GLY A 597 -15.26 -22.82 28.73
N LYS A 598 -14.59 -22.70 29.87
CA LYS A 598 -14.23 -23.80 30.78
C LYS A 598 -15.03 -23.69 32.07
N LEU A 599 -15.45 -24.85 32.60
CA LEU A 599 -16.10 -24.94 33.90
C LEU A 599 -15.01 -25.07 34.98
N ASN A 600 -15.04 -24.19 35.97
CA ASN A 600 -14.16 -24.25 37.13
C ASN A 600 -14.74 -25.17 38.22
N LEU A 601 -13.91 -25.55 39.19
CA LEU A 601 -14.29 -26.43 40.30
C LEU A 601 -15.40 -25.84 41.18
N ASP A 602 -15.46 -24.51 41.29
CA ASP A 602 -16.50 -23.77 42.02
C ASP A 602 -17.82 -23.62 41.23
N GLY A 603 -17.90 -24.21 40.03
CA GLY A 603 -19.04 -24.08 39.12
C GLY A 603 -19.08 -22.78 38.32
N SER A 604 -18.09 -21.89 38.49
CA SER A 604 -17.95 -20.70 37.69
C SER A 604 -17.50 -21.03 36.25
N ILE A 605 -17.80 -20.15 35.30
CA ILE A 605 -17.43 -20.31 33.89
C ILE A 605 -16.33 -19.29 33.55
N TYR A 606 -15.16 -19.79 33.19
CA TYR A 606 -14.04 -19.00 32.69
C TYR A 606 -14.04 -19.01 31.16
N LEU A 607 -14.05 -17.82 30.54
CA LEU A 607 -13.93 -17.69 29.10
C LEU A 607 -12.47 -17.78 28.68
N THR A 608 -12.18 -18.68 27.75
CA THR A 608 -10.84 -18.82 27.16
C THR A 608 -10.69 -17.92 25.94
N PRO A 609 -9.48 -17.37 25.68
CA PRO A 609 -9.20 -16.60 24.48
C PRO A 609 -9.33 -17.49 23.25
N ASN A 610 -10.47 -17.42 22.57
CA ASN A 610 -10.76 -18.25 21.39
C ASN A 610 -10.20 -17.61 20.11
N VAL A 611 -9.00 -17.03 20.21
CA VAL A 611 -8.45 -16.04 19.25
C VAL A 611 -8.45 -16.56 17.81
N ASN A 612 -8.11 -17.83 17.62
CA ASN A 612 -8.05 -18.43 16.28
C ASN A 612 -9.42 -18.62 15.64
N LYS A 613 -10.45 -18.97 16.43
CA LYS A 613 -11.82 -19.11 15.90
C LYS A 613 -12.46 -17.77 15.63
N VAL A 614 -12.21 -16.78 16.51
CA VAL A 614 -12.62 -15.39 16.27
C VAL A 614 -11.97 -14.89 14.99
N ALA A 615 -10.67 -15.10 14.82
CA ALA A 615 -9.95 -14.74 13.60
C ALA A 615 -10.51 -15.47 12.37
N ALA A 616 -10.85 -16.75 12.47
CA ALA A 616 -11.47 -17.50 11.38
C ALA A 616 -12.83 -16.93 10.97
N GLN A 617 -13.68 -16.58 11.94
CA GLN A 617 -15.00 -16.00 11.67
C GLN A 617 -14.90 -14.61 11.06
N VAL A 618 -14.03 -13.75 11.59
CA VAL A 618 -13.78 -12.41 11.03
C VAL A 618 -13.21 -12.52 9.62
N ALA A 619 -12.25 -13.42 9.39
CA ALA A 619 -11.67 -13.64 8.07
C ALA A 619 -12.70 -14.17 7.06
N ALA A 620 -13.58 -15.08 7.47
CA ALA A 620 -14.65 -15.60 6.62
C ALA A 620 -15.68 -14.51 6.29
N ALA A 621 -16.10 -13.69 7.26
CA ALA A 621 -16.98 -12.55 7.03
C ALA A 621 -16.36 -11.55 6.06
N ALA A 622 -15.09 -11.21 6.27
CA ALA A 622 -14.33 -10.34 5.38
C ALA A 622 -14.31 -10.88 3.94
N ALA A 623 -13.99 -12.16 3.77
CA ALA A 623 -13.90 -12.81 2.47
C ALA A 623 -15.25 -12.84 1.72
N ARG A 624 -16.37 -13.12 2.42
CA ARG A 624 -17.72 -13.05 1.83
C ARG A 624 -18.04 -11.64 1.31
N ASN A 625 -17.50 -10.62 1.96
CA ASN A 625 -17.67 -9.21 1.58
C ASN A 625 -16.59 -8.71 0.60
N GLY A 626 -15.89 -9.62 -0.08
CA GLY A 626 -14.89 -9.29 -1.10
C GLY A 626 -13.60 -8.66 -0.55
N LEU A 627 -13.36 -8.75 0.76
CA LEU A 627 -12.14 -8.30 1.41
C LEU A 627 -11.10 -9.42 1.42
N LYS A 628 -9.84 -9.08 1.14
CA LYS A 628 -8.72 -10.00 1.35
C LYS A 628 -8.33 -9.98 2.83
N GLY A 629 -8.20 -11.16 3.44
CA GLY A 629 -7.77 -11.31 4.82
C GLY A 629 -6.56 -12.24 4.92
N ILE A 630 -5.62 -11.92 5.80
CA ILE A 630 -4.50 -12.79 6.18
C ILE A 630 -4.60 -13.03 7.69
N VAL A 631 -4.55 -14.30 8.09
CA VAL A 631 -4.60 -14.69 9.50
C VAL A 631 -3.26 -15.27 9.91
N PHE A 632 -2.57 -14.59 10.83
CA PHE A 632 -1.34 -15.06 11.43
C PHE A 632 -1.64 -15.85 12.70
N VAL A 633 -0.98 -17.00 12.86
CA VAL A 633 -1.07 -17.83 14.06
C VAL A 633 0.32 -18.28 14.50
N ASN A 634 0.47 -18.64 15.78
CA ASN A 634 1.78 -18.89 16.37
C ASN A 634 2.43 -20.24 16.01
N ARG A 635 1.66 -21.21 15.49
CA ARG A 635 2.14 -22.58 15.23
C ARG A 635 1.59 -23.15 13.92
N LYS A 636 2.38 -24.01 13.26
CA LYS A 636 2.04 -24.64 11.97
C LYS A 636 0.78 -25.52 12.05
N ASP A 637 0.62 -26.29 13.14
CA ASP A 637 -0.57 -27.13 13.38
C ASP A 637 -1.86 -26.30 13.51
N THR A 638 -1.74 -25.15 14.17
CA THR A 638 -2.84 -24.19 14.34
C THR A 638 -3.21 -23.55 13.01
N ALA A 639 -2.23 -23.25 12.15
CA ALA A 639 -2.47 -22.65 10.84
C ALA A 639 -3.35 -23.55 9.96
N ALA A 640 -2.99 -24.84 9.89
CA ALA A 640 -3.77 -25.82 9.14
C ALA A 640 -5.19 -26.04 9.72
N SER A 641 -5.37 -25.92 11.03
CA SER A 641 -6.70 -26.00 11.64
C SER A 641 -7.54 -24.76 11.35
N THR A 642 -6.97 -23.56 11.49
CA THR A 642 -7.65 -22.28 11.23
C THR A 642 -8.03 -22.14 9.77
N ALA A 643 -7.15 -22.53 8.83
CA ALA A 643 -7.46 -22.53 7.41
C ALA A 643 -8.67 -23.44 7.08
N ARG A 644 -8.72 -24.65 7.63
CA ARG A 644 -9.87 -25.56 7.45
C ARG A 644 -11.17 -24.98 8.02
N GLU A 645 -11.11 -24.30 9.16
CA GLU A 645 -12.26 -23.63 9.76
C GLU A 645 -12.78 -22.49 8.87
N ILE A 646 -11.88 -21.67 8.31
CA ILE A 646 -12.24 -20.60 7.35
C ILE A 646 -12.91 -21.21 6.11
N SER A 647 -12.32 -22.25 5.50
CA SER A 647 -12.89 -22.91 4.32
C SER A 647 -14.28 -23.50 4.60
N ALA A 648 -14.45 -24.14 5.75
CA ALA A 648 -15.74 -24.68 6.17
C ALA A 648 -16.80 -23.58 6.33
N LEU A 649 -16.42 -22.41 6.88
CA LEU A 649 -17.32 -21.26 6.96
C LEU A 649 -17.67 -20.71 5.57
N LEU A 650 -16.75 -20.73 4.61
CA LEU A 650 -16.98 -20.25 3.25
C LEU A 650 -17.72 -21.27 2.35
N GLY A 651 -18.00 -22.48 2.84
CA GLY A 651 -18.66 -23.53 2.05
C GLY A 651 -17.77 -24.17 0.99
N GLY A 652 -16.44 -24.00 1.08
CA GLY A 652 -15.47 -24.58 0.16
C GLY A 652 -14.82 -25.85 0.72
N ASP A 653 -14.23 -26.66 -0.16
CA ASP A 653 -13.37 -27.77 0.25
C ASP A 653 -12.16 -27.27 1.03
N PRO A 654 -11.69 -28.00 2.06
CA PRO A 654 -10.48 -27.62 2.79
C PRO A 654 -9.30 -27.55 1.81
N PRO A 655 -8.41 -26.55 1.92
CA PRO A 655 -7.28 -26.45 1.03
C PRO A 655 -6.46 -27.74 1.11
N ALA A 656 -6.01 -28.24 -0.04
CA ALA A 656 -4.96 -29.25 -0.06
C ALA A 656 -3.82 -28.75 0.83
N GLN A 657 -3.28 -29.59 1.71
CA GLN A 657 -2.15 -29.20 2.54
C GLN A 657 -1.00 -28.75 1.63
N THR A 658 -0.82 -27.44 1.47
CA THR A 658 0.41 -26.89 0.90
C THR A 658 1.45 -27.07 1.98
N GLN A 659 2.35 -28.03 1.75
CA GLN A 659 3.33 -28.50 2.71
C GLN A 659 4.57 -27.62 2.82
N ASP A 660 4.61 -26.47 2.15
CA ASP A 660 5.73 -25.54 2.22
C ASP A 660 5.67 -24.70 3.51
#